data_AF-A0A5B2VGK8-F1
#
_entry.id   AF-A0A5B2VGK8-F1
#
_cell.length_a   1.000
_cell.length_b   1.000
_cell.length_c   1.000
_cell.angle_alpha   90.00
_cell.angle_beta   90.00
_cell.angle_gamma   90.00
#
_symmetry.space_group_name_H-M   'P 1'
#
loop_
_entity.id
_entity.type
_entity.pdbx_description
1 polymer ?
#
loop_
_entity_poly.entity_id
_entity_poly.type
_entity_poly.pdbx_seq_one_letter_code
_entity_poly.pdbx_strand_id
1 'polypeptide(L)'
;MYKRIKHIILLICCGLCCFTTALRAQVNYPVVATVQLNPPYSLYLSDYAAPDVQRMQVTLLMKDLTETNYKCRLRLTIEGFGTTLQSKASFYTPPILLNGGEMLTLSGADLAPYFNPKNLLVQGLDNSEFSKNGGKLPEGIYKFTIEVLDYTRNNVISNAGNAVVSTFLDYPPIINLPIANTKVEALNPQNIIFQWMPRHTGSFNAAFNVVYKFRLVPLIPADRNPNDALRTTRPLLETTTPQTVLVYGPGEPALTPGNNYAVQVQAIELDGKDMFINDGYSEAVPFTYGEKCSVPQNVVAAVASRNSLKLTWMGAPSQQAFSVRYREAGDTPSQWYEEEAFVPQLTISGLKAGEQYEYQVKGQCIWGYGDYTPSQTFTMPDAEMDKGDFVCGSSGGANGISNRDNIPQLHEGDTITAGDFKVVVSKVSGAEGAFTGTGEVLVPFLQFLSLTVSFNNIHVNTDHQLYDGVIEILQDDPGKVSADLKETLTEMLDNISNDLQQTDLASLQKLDAAGLLTEIDKMKDWSELDATTKEDMDKLKDLLEQVRQVQQDNNMQPEEKASLAERLGKDIKAVVDKMKQDLQALGEILKELLGIFRKAVVKLKDDYPDSHMQELTADYDEKKRALDKLIADNNAAVGIGQGSGGDIESVTAVEDWEDSGGISIPQEMKDYAAAADDLEPGVIAQILEKSSDADAKRVTDQLKVNEQSFKDFLNQQKTDKKDESDTVDKVKAALADWIRSVIEKL
;
A
#
# COMPACT_ATOMS: atom_id res chain seq x y z
N MET A 1 -46.60 61.09 50.97
CA MET A 1 -45.17 61.12 51.40
C MET A 1 -44.93 60.70 52.84
N TYR A 2 -45.75 61.13 53.82
CA TYR A 2 -45.50 60.89 55.26
C TYR A 2 -45.50 59.40 55.71
N LYS A 3 -46.26 58.52 55.07
CA LYS A 3 -46.28 57.07 55.40
C LYS A 3 -45.03 56.31 54.91
N ARG A 4 -44.35 56.75 53.85
CA ARG A 4 -43.14 56.08 53.32
C ARG A 4 -41.89 56.39 54.16
N ILE A 5 -41.82 57.57 54.77
CA ILE A 5 -40.70 57.98 55.63
C ILE A 5 -40.69 57.20 56.97
N LYS A 6 -41.85 56.91 57.56
CA LYS A 6 -41.94 56.09 58.79
C LYS A 6 -41.48 54.64 58.60
N HIS A 7 -41.73 54.04 57.42
CA HIS A 7 -41.31 52.66 57.15
C HIS A 7 -39.80 52.57 56.85
N ILE A 8 -39.22 53.60 56.24
CA ILE A 8 -37.77 53.66 55.99
C ILE A 8 -37.00 53.88 57.31
N ILE A 9 -37.48 54.73 58.22
CA ILE A 9 -36.84 54.93 59.53
C ILE A 9 -36.96 53.68 60.42
N LEU A 10 -38.09 52.96 60.38
CA LEU A 10 -38.25 51.70 61.12
C LEU A 10 -37.33 50.59 60.58
N LEU A 11 -37.14 50.51 59.25
CA LEU A 11 -36.21 49.58 58.61
C LEU A 11 -34.73 49.90 58.91
N ILE A 12 -34.37 51.18 59.01
CA ILE A 12 -33.00 51.60 59.37
C ILE A 12 -32.71 51.36 60.85
N CYS A 13 -33.67 51.61 61.76
CA CYS A 13 -33.50 51.29 63.19
C CYS A 13 -33.50 49.78 63.48
N CYS A 14 -34.25 48.97 62.71
CA CYS A 14 -34.23 47.51 62.82
C CYS A 14 -32.95 46.90 62.21
N GLY A 15 -32.40 47.53 61.16
CA GLY A 15 -31.09 47.19 60.60
C GLY A 15 -29.91 47.52 61.53
N LEU A 16 -29.98 48.61 62.31
CA LEU A 16 -28.92 49.00 63.23
C LEU A 16 -28.91 48.23 64.57
N CYS A 17 -30.02 47.61 64.99
CA CYS A 17 -30.06 46.80 66.22
C CYS A 17 -29.60 45.35 66.04
N CYS A 18 -29.49 44.85 64.79
CA CYS A 18 -29.03 43.50 64.49
C CYS A 18 -27.50 43.40 64.26
N PHE A 19 -26.76 44.51 64.35
CA PHE A 19 -25.30 44.52 64.39
C PHE A 19 -24.79 44.78 65.81
N THR A 20 -25.13 43.87 66.74
CA THR A 20 -24.24 43.67 67.89
C THR A 20 -23.09 42.79 67.41
N THR A 21 -22.03 43.44 66.91
CA THR A 21 -20.74 42.78 66.83
C THR A 21 -20.40 42.34 68.25
N ALA A 22 -20.44 41.04 68.50
CA ALA A 22 -19.79 40.47 69.66
C ALA A 22 -18.31 40.86 69.56
N LEU A 23 -17.92 41.91 70.28
CA LEU A 23 -16.53 42.20 70.61
C LEU A 23 -16.01 40.94 71.32
N ARG A 24 -15.45 40.00 70.56
CA ARG A 24 -14.54 39.01 71.10
C ARG A 24 -13.39 39.83 71.64
N ALA A 25 -13.40 40.10 72.95
CA ALA A 25 -12.22 40.54 73.65
C ALA A 25 -11.05 39.68 73.16
N GLN A 26 -9.99 40.32 72.67
CA GLN A 26 -8.79 39.62 72.25
C GLN A 26 -8.25 38.93 73.50
N VAL A 27 -8.55 37.63 73.65
CA VAL A 27 -8.13 36.83 74.80
C VAL A 27 -6.62 36.85 74.80
N ASN A 28 -6.03 37.61 75.72
CA ASN A 28 -4.59 37.72 75.82
C ASN A 28 -4.07 36.45 76.48
N TYR A 29 -3.67 35.50 75.65
CA TYR A 29 -3.02 34.28 76.13
C TYR A 29 -1.61 34.58 76.62
N PRO A 30 -1.20 34.03 77.78
CA PRO A 30 0.13 34.23 78.33
C PRO A 30 1.24 33.58 77.49
N VAL A 31 0.91 32.54 76.70
CA VAL A 31 1.83 31.93 75.73
C VAL A 31 1.41 32.23 74.29
N VAL A 32 2.38 32.45 73.41
CA VAL A 32 2.17 32.46 71.95
C VAL A 32 2.73 31.18 71.36
N ALA A 33 1.90 30.43 70.64
CA ALA A 33 2.30 29.27 69.86
C ALA A 33 2.23 29.59 68.37
N THR A 34 3.33 29.34 67.66
CA THR A 34 3.45 29.44 66.21
C THR A 34 3.84 28.08 65.66
N VAL A 35 3.15 27.65 64.60
CA VAL A 35 3.41 26.38 63.91
C VAL A 35 3.90 26.69 62.51
N GLN A 36 5.02 26.08 62.12
CA GLN A 36 5.53 26.13 60.76
C GLN A 36 5.62 24.71 60.22
N LEU A 37 5.07 24.49 59.03
CA LEU A 37 5.19 23.25 58.27
C LEU A 37 6.01 23.53 57.03
N ASN A 38 6.98 22.66 56.74
CA ASN A 38 7.85 22.77 55.58
C ASN A 38 7.55 21.61 54.62
N PRO A 39 7.43 21.88 53.30
CA PRO A 39 7.31 20.81 52.30
C PRO A 39 8.59 19.95 52.26
N PRO A 40 8.51 18.67 51.84
CA PRO A 40 7.33 17.98 51.32
C PRO A 40 6.34 17.57 52.43
N TYR A 41 5.06 17.83 52.21
CA TYR A 41 3.99 17.40 53.11
C TYR A 41 3.68 15.92 52.89
N SER A 42 3.46 15.17 53.97
CA SER A 42 3.24 13.72 53.93
C SER A 42 1.86 13.35 54.44
N LEU A 43 1.32 12.25 53.92
CA LEU A 43 0.12 11.63 54.50
C LEU A 43 0.41 10.89 55.80
N TYR A 44 1.67 10.55 56.10
CA TYR A 44 2.02 9.83 57.33
C TYR A 44 2.29 10.78 58.49
N LEU A 45 1.62 10.57 59.63
CA LEU A 45 1.86 11.40 60.82
C LEU A 45 3.29 11.33 61.34
N SER A 46 3.94 10.16 61.24
CA SER A 46 5.32 9.93 61.67
C SER A 46 6.34 10.82 60.96
N ASP A 47 6.03 11.25 59.74
CA ASP A 47 6.93 12.03 58.91
C ASP A 47 7.12 13.46 59.43
N TYR A 48 6.13 13.99 60.15
CA TYR A 48 6.20 15.29 60.84
C TYR A 48 7.02 15.22 62.15
N ALA A 49 7.31 13.99 62.61
CA ALA A 49 8.09 13.70 63.80
C ALA A 49 9.53 13.24 63.49
N ALA A 50 9.90 13.16 62.21
CA ALA A 50 11.17 12.60 61.77
C ALA A 50 12.35 13.52 62.13
N PRO A 51 13.48 12.98 62.65
CA PRO A 51 14.63 13.79 63.10
C PRO A 51 15.55 14.26 61.97
N ASP A 52 15.49 13.62 60.81
CA ASP A 52 16.32 13.84 59.62
C ASP A 52 15.75 14.92 58.70
N VAL A 53 14.42 15.09 58.67
CA VAL A 53 13.73 16.11 57.87
C VAL A 53 12.80 16.93 58.77
N GLN A 54 13.18 18.18 59.02
CA GLN A 54 12.41 19.11 59.87
C GLN A 54 11.13 19.62 59.14
N ARG A 55 10.14 18.73 59.01
CA ARG A 55 8.84 19.01 58.36
C ARG A 55 7.90 19.85 59.22
N MET A 56 8.05 19.82 60.55
CA MET A 56 7.25 20.62 61.48
C MET A 56 8.10 21.24 62.58
N GLN A 57 7.95 22.54 62.77
CA GLN A 57 8.54 23.29 63.87
C GLN A 57 7.45 24.02 64.67
N VAL A 58 7.54 23.97 66.00
CA VAL A 58 6.66 24.72 66.90
C VAL A 58 7.49 25.67 67.72
N THR A 59 7.16 26.96 67.69
CA THR A 59 7.81 27.98 68.50
C THR A 59 6.83 28.49 69.56
N LEU A 60 7.26 28.46 70.81
CA LEU A 60 6.51 28.89 71.98
C LEU A 60 7.19 30.11 72.61
N LEU A 61 6.42 31.12 72.97
CA LEU A 61 6.91 32.32 73.66
C LEU A 61 6.04 32.62 74.87
N MET A 62 6.63 32.61 76.07
CA MET A 62 5.99 33.07 77.31
C MET A 62 6.06 34.60 77.38
N LYS A 63 4.91 35.29 77.32
CA LYS A 63 4.85 36.76 77.36
C LYS A 63 5.11 37.33 78.76
N ASP A 64 4.84 36.56 79.80
CA ASP A 64 5.08 36.98 81.18
C ASP A 64 6.56 36.84 81.50
N LEU A 65 7.26 37.99 81.59
CA LEU A 65 8.70 38.06 81.82
C LEU A 65 9.11 37.62 83.24
N THR A 66 8.16 37.44 84.15
CA THR A 66 8.42 37.09 85.56
C THR A 66 8.35 35.59 85.83
N GLU A 67 7.75 34.82 84.92
CA GLU A 67 7.60 33.37 85.05
C GLU A 67 8.90 32.65 84.70
N THR A 68 9.29 31.65 85.51
CA THR A 68 10.47 30.81 85.29
C THR A 68 10.12 29.35 85.46
N ASN A 69 10.65 28.48 84.59
CA ASN A 69 10.35 27.04 84.58
C ASN A 69 8.85 26.70 84.60
N TYR A 70 8.03 27.50 83.91
CA TYR A 70 6.59 27.26 83.83
C TYR A 70 6.33 25.94 83.10
N LYS A 71 5.67 25.00 83.79
CA LYS A 71 5.42 23.64 83.28
C LYS A 71 4.19 23.62 82.40
N CYS A 72 4.35 23.25 81.14
CA CYS A 72 3.26 23.07 80.20
C CYS A 72 3.38 21.78 79.38
N ARG A 73 2.36 21.49 78.60
CA ARG A 73 2.32 20.43 77.60
C ARG A 73 1.56 20.89 76.36
N LEU A 74 1.67 20.15 75.27
CA LEU A 74 0.94 20.48 74.04
C LEU A 74 -0.35 19.68 73.91
N ARG A 75 -1.29 20.23 73.14
CA ARG A 75 -2.40 19.51 72.53
C ARG A 75 -2.31 19.70 71.04
N LEU A 76 -2.22 18.58 70.32
CA LEU A 76 -2.31 18.53 68.87
C LEU A 76 -3.75 18.25 68.46
N THR A 77 -4.26 19.02 67.53
CA THR A 77 -5.52 18.74 66.81
C THR A 77 -5.24 18.81 65.31
N ILE A 78 -5.64 17.80 64.55
CA ILE A 78 -5.56 17.75 63.09
C ILE A 78 -6.99 17.63 62.57
N GLU A 79 -7.42 18.60 61.77
CA GLU A 79 -8.77 18.66 61.22
C GLU A 79 -8.72 18.63 59.69
N GLY A 80 -9.51 17.73 59.10
CA GLY A 80 -9.71 17.62 57.65
C GLY A 80 -11.20 17.43 57.32
N PHE A 81 -11.53 17.14 56.06
CA PHE A 81 -12.91 16.93 55.65
C PHE A 81 -13.50 15.66 56.29
N GLY A 82 -14.37 15.83 57.28
CA GLY A 82 -15.03 14.72 57.99
C GLY A 82 -14.14 13.93 58.95
N THR A 83 -12.88 14.34 59.14
CA THR A 83 -11.90 13.67 60.02
C THR A 83 -11.32 14.63 61.04
N THR A 84 -11.27 14.21 62.31
CA THR A 84 -10.62 14.94 63.39
C THR A 84 -9.74 14.00 64.22
N LEU A 85 -8.47 14.35 64.37
CA LEU A 85 -7.51 13.67 65.24
C LEU A 85 -7.11 14.62 66.36
N GLN A 86 -7.22 14.21 67.62
CA GLN A 86 -6.83 15.07 68.74
C GLN A 86 -6.06 14.28 69.80
N SER A 87 -5.05 14.88 70.43
CA SER A 87 -4.40 14.28 71.60
C SER A 87 -5.42 13.88 72.67
N LYS A 88 -5.38 12.61 73.12
CA LYS A 88 -6.27 12.12 74.18
C LYS A 88 -6.11 12.95 75.46
N ALA A 89 -7.19 13.16 76.20
CA ALA A 89 -7.14 13.88 77.47
C ALA A 89 -6.20 13.20 78.50
N SER A 90 -6.10 11.86 78.46
CA SER A 90 -5.24 11.05 79.30
C SER A 90 -3.78 10.93 78.81
N PHE A 91 -3.44 11.55 77.68
CA PHE A 91 -2.07 11.51 77.16
C PHE A 91 -1.22 12.60 77.83
N TYR A 92 -0.13 12.18 78.47
CA TYR A 92 0.84 13.04 79.15
C TYR A 92 2.26 12.73 78.65
N THR A 93 3.02 13.79 78.45
CA THR A 93 4.45 13.79 78.15
C THR A 93 5.22 14.44 79.32
N PRO A 94 6.54 14.28 79.42
CA PRO A 94 7.34 15.09 80.34
C PRO A 94 7.07 16.60 80.15
N PRO A 95 7.04 17.40 81.24
CA PRO A 95 6.69 18.80 81.15
C PRO A 95 7.69 19.58 80.29
N ILE A 96 7.16 20.39 79.38
CA ILE A 96 7.93 21.41 78.66
C ILE A 96 8.06 22.60 79.61
N LEU A 97 9.29 23.12 79.76
CA LEU A 97 9.59 24.25 80.63
C LEU A 97 9.72 25.52 79.81
N LEU A 98 8.91 26.52 80.14
CA LEU A 98 8.97 27.85 79.53
C LEU A 98 9.52 28.88 80.52
N ASN A 99 10.34 29.80 80.01
CA ASN A 99 10.81 30.97 80.75
C ASN A 99 10.27 32.24 80.10
N GLY A 100 9.97 33.23 80.92
CA GLY A 100 9.50 34.53 80.48
C GLY A 100 10.43 35.21 79.47
N GLY A 101 9.88 35.61 78.33
CA GLY A 101 10.62 36.34 77.28
C GLY A 101 11.51 35.47 76.37
N GLU A 102 11.68 34.18 76.67
CA GLU A 102 12.48 33.27 75.84
C GLU A 102 11.59 32.54 74.81
N MET A 103 12.08 32.46 73.56
CA MET A 103 11.46 31.63 72.51
C MET A 103 12.00 30.21 72.63
N LEU A 104 11.11 29.26 72.93
CA LEU A 104 11.43 27.83 72.89
C LEU A 104 10.98 27.25 71.55
N THR A 105 11.89 26.63 70.82
CA THR A 105 11.60 25.96 69.56
C THR A 105 11.66 24.45 69.75
N LEU A 106 10.59 23.77 69.35
CA LEU A 106 10.45 22.32 69.39
C LEU A 106 10.60 21.75 67.98
N SER A 107 11.46 20.73 67.87
CA SER A 107 11.76 20.01 66.63
C SER A 107 10.74 18.88 66.37
N GLY A 108 10.81 18.25 65.18
CA GLY A 108 9.97 17.08 64.88
C GLY A 108 10.12 15.96 65.92
N ALA A 109 11.36 15.68 66.36
CA ALA A 109 11.65 14.68 67.37
C ALA A 109 10.98 14.98 68.73
N ASP A 110 10.94 16.24 69.15
CA ASP A 110 10.26 16.67 70.39
C ASP A 110 8.74 16.48 70.30
N LEU A 111 8.20 16.55 69.08
CA LEU A 111 6.78 16.39 68.79
C LEU A 111 6.38 14.93 68.55
N ALA A 112 7.32 13.99 68.41
CA ALA A 112 7.06 12.60 68.07
C ALA A 112 6.00 11.89 68.94
N PRO A 113 5.95 12.09 70.26
CA PRO A 113 4.91 11.48 71.09
C PRO A 113 3.49 11.91 70.72
N TYR A 114 3.31 13.14 70.21
CA TYR A 114 2.02 13.71 69.85
C TYR A 114 1.48 13.17 68.51
N PHE A 115 2.37 12.71 67.62
CA PHE A 115 2.02 12.13 66.31
C PHE A 115 1.77 10.63 66.33
N ASN A 116 1.96 9.96 67.47
CA ASN A 116 1.68 8.53 67.59
C ASN A 116 0.16 8.27 67.57
N PRO A 117 -0.38 7.48 66.62
CA PRO A 117 -1.82 7.19 66.52
C PRO A 117 -2.44 6.67 67.82
N LYS A 118 -1.68 5.93 68.66
CA LYS A 118 -2.17 5.40 69.94
C LYS A 118 -2.51 6.50 70.95
N ASN A 119 -1.90 7.68 70.84
CA ASN A 119 -2.10 8.83 71.72
C ASN A 119 -3.21 9.77 71.24
N LEU A 120 -3.82 9.48 70.09
CA LEU A 120 -4.84 10.31 69.45
C LEU A 120 -6.24 9.70 69.60
N LEU A 121 -7.22 10.56 69.84
CA LEU A 121 -8.63 10.27 69.65
C LEU A 121 -8.94 10.52 68.17
N VAL A 122 -9.32 9.46 67.47
CA VAL A 122 -9.62 9.47 66.03
C VAL A 122 -11.12 9.49 65.81
N GLN A 123 -11.62 10.50 65.10
CA GLN A 123 -13.01 10.64 64.69
C GLN A 123 -13.09 10.77 63.17
N GLY A 124 -14.04 10.07 62.54
CA GLY A 124 -14.23 10.08 61.09
C GLY A 124 -13.41 9.05 60.29
N LEU A 125 -12.50 8.31 60.94
CA LEU A 125 -11.75 7.19 60.35
C LEU A 125 -11.93 5.92 61.18
N ASP A 126 -11.78 4.75 60.55
CA ASP A 126 -11.64 3.48 61.27
C ASP A 126 -10.30 3.47 62.03
N ASN A 127 -10.38 3.47 63.36
CA ASN A 127 -9.20 3.57 64.22
C ASN A 127 -8.26 2.35 64.14
N SER A 128 -8.81 1.15 63.86
CA SER A 128 -8.02 -0.08 63.69
C SER A 128 -7.27 -0.03 62.36
N GLU A 129 -7.94 0.38 61.28
CA GLU A 129 -7.32 0.51 59.96
C GLU A 129 -6.27 1.64 59.93
N PHE A 130 -6.59 2.80 60.48
CA PHE A 130 -5.68 3.94 60.59
C PHE A 130 -4.39 3.58 61.35
N SER A 131 -4.53 2.84 62.45
CA SER A 131 -3.39 2.38 63.25
C SER A 131 -2.56 1.30 62.52
N LYS A 132 -3.20 0.39 61.76
CA LYS A 132 -2.52 -0.63 60.96
C LYS A 132 -1.74 -0.03 59.78
N ASN A 133 -2.28 1.01 59.16
CA ASN A 133 -1.67 1.71 58.04
C ASN A 133 -0.63 2.76 58.48
N GLY A 134 -0.05 2.61 59.67
CA GLY A 134 1.03 3.48 60.15
C GLY A 134 0.62 4.92 60.45
N GLY A 135 -0.66 5.20 60.67
CA GLY A 135 -1.17 6.56 60.87
C GLY A 135 -1.23 7.38 59.58
N LYS A 136 -1.50 6.74 58.45
CA LYS A 136 -1.68 7.39 57.15
C LYS A 136 -3.03 8.13 57.09
N LEU A 137 -2.98 9.43 56.83
CA LEU A 137 -4.13 10.29 56.54
C LEU A 137 -4.67 10.02 55.13
N PRO A 138 -5.99 10.16 54.90
CA PRO A 138 -6.55 10.28 53.55
C PRO A 138 -6.03 11.51 52.81
N GLU A 139 -6.14 11.54 51.48
CA GLU A 139 -5.83 12.75 50.71
C GLU A 139 -6.79 13.88 51.05
N GLY A 140 -6.28 15.11 51.14
CA GLY A 140 -7.09 16.28 51.46
C GLY A 140 -6.31 17.45 52.03
N ILE A 141 -7.07 18.44 52.49
CA ILE A 141 -6.54 19.63 53.15
C ILE A 141 -6.70 19.42 54.65
N TYR A 142 -5.58 19.51 55.38
CA TYR A 142 -5.53 19.34 56.83
C TYR A 142 -5.03 20.60 57.51
N LYS A 143 -5.67 20.96 58.61
CA LYS A 143 -5.25 22.02 59.51
C LYS A 143 -4.69 21.40 60.78
N PHE A 144 -3.40 21.64 61.03
CA PHE A 144 -2.70 21.29 62.26
C PHE A 144 -2.81 22.46 63.23
N THR A 145 -3.35 22.19 64.41
CA THR A 145 -3.51 23.15 65.50
C THR A 145 -2.73 22.68 66.72
N ILE A 146 -1.83 23.53 67.20
CA ILE A 146 -1.10 23.33 68.46
C ILE A 146 -1.60 24.33 69.49
N GLU A 147 -1.96 23.82 70.65
CA GLU A 147 -2.30 24.60 71.83
C GLU A 147 -1.41 24.18 73.00
N VAL A 148 -1.03 25.14 73.84
CA VAL A 148 -0.28 24.90 75.06
C VAL A 148 -1.27 24.82 76.22
N LEU A 149 -1.14 23.77 77.02
CA LEU A 149 -1.94 23.51 78.22
C LEU A 149 -1.06 23.66 79.46
N ASP A 150 -1.60 24.25 80.52
CA ASP A 150 -1.00 24.15 81.86
C ASP A 150 -0.88 22.67 82.25
N TYR A 151 0.29 22.28 82.75
CA TYR A 151 0.59 20.87 83.03
C TYR A 151 -0.31 20.26 84.12
N THR A 152 -0.79 21.08 85.05
CA THR A 152 -1.59 20.66 86.21
C THR A 152 -3.08 20.95 86.05
N ARG A 153 -3.41 22.15 85.56
CA ARG A 153 -4.80 22.64 85.46
C ARG A 153 -5.49 22.23 84.18
N ASN A 154 -4.73 21.78 83.18
CA ASN A 154 -5.23 21.32 81.88
C ASN A 154 -6.08 22.36 81.11
N ASN A 155 -5.93 23.64 81.45
CA ASN A 155 -6.54 24.76 80.71
C ASN A 155 -5.59 25.24 79.60
N VAL A 156 -6.15 25.73 78.50
CA VAL A 156 -5.39 26.32 77.39
C VAL A 156 -4.84 27.67 77.80
N ILE A 157 -3.54 27.84 77.60
CA ILE A 157 -2.78 29.04 77.96
C ILE A 157 -2.11 29.70 76.75
N SER A 158 -2.30 29.17 75.53
CA SER A 158 -1.83 29.79 74.29
C SER A 158 -2.96 30.16 73.33
N ASN A 159 -2.64 30.96 72.32
CA ASN A 159 -3.44 30.97 71.10
C ASN A 159 -3.42 29.59 70.43
N ALA A 160 -4.38 29.35 69.52
CA ALA A 160 -4.31 28.24 68.59
C ALA A 160 -3.26 28.55 67.52
N GLY A 161 -2.09 27.90 67.60
CA GLY A 161 -1.08 27.96 66.55
C GLY A 161 -1.52 27.07 65.40
N ASN A 162 -1.81 27.63 64.23
CA ASN A 162 -2.37 26.90 63.10
C ASN A 162 -1.39 26.84 61.92
N ALA A 163 -1.32 25.69 61.28
CA ALA A 163 -0.69 25.52 59.97
C ALA A 163 -1.59 24.63 59.10
N VAL A 164 -1.71 24.97 57.82
CA VAL A 164 -2.55 24.23 56.86
C VAL A 164 -1.66 23.58 55.82
N VAL A 165 -1.92 22.31 55.51
CA VAL A 165 -1.25 21.57 54.45
C VAL A 165 -2.26 20.94 53.51
N SER A 166 -1.88 20.87 52.24
CA SER A 166 -2.58 20.13 51.21
C SER A 166 -1.76 18.90 50.88
N THR A 167 -2.29 17.73 51.17
CA THR A 167 -1.65 16.45 50.92
C THR A 167 -2.49 15.68 49.92
N PHE A 168 -2.18 15.86 48.63
CA PHE A 168 -2.75 15.10 47.52
C PHE A 168 -1.63 14.24 46.92
N LEU A 169 -1.95 13.02 46.52
CA LEU A 169 -1.08 12.20 45.70
C LEU A 169 -0.98 12.82 44.32
N ASP A 170 0.22 12.77 43.76
CA ASP A 170 0.46 13.29 42.44
C ASP A 170 -0.04 12.31 41.38
N TYR A 171 -0.67 12.85 40.33
CA TYR A 171 -1.18 12.02 39.25
C TYR A 171 -0.06 11.71 38.25
N PRO A 172 0.01 10.46 37.75
CA PRO A 172 0.96 10.12 36.69
C PRO A 172 0.67 10.93 35.43
N PRO A 173 1.69 11.13 34.57
CA PRO A 173 1.53 11.87 33.33
C PRO A 173 0.55 11.16 32.39
N ILE A 174 -0.09 11.94 31.51
CA ILE A 174 -0.92 11.40 30.41
C ILE A 174 -0.11 11.50 29.13
N ILE A 175 0.03 10.40 28.40
CA ILE A 175 0.66 10.40 27.08
C ILE A 175 -0.36 10.98 26.08
N ASN A 176 0.04 12.06 25.41
CA ASN A 176 -0.78 12.73 24.39
C ASN A 176 -0.40 12.27 22.98
N LEU A 177 0.88 11.95 22.78
CA LEU A 177 1.41 11.41 21.52
C LEU A 177 2.34 10.21 21.80
N PRO A 178 2.18 9.11 21.06
CA PRO A 178 1.12 8.84 20.09
C PRO A 178 -0.26 8.68 20.77
N ILE A 179 -1.34 8.86 20.01
CA ILE A 179 -2.69 8.58 20.50
C ILE A 179 -2.86 7.06 20.60
N ALA A 180 -3.56 6.59 21.64
CA ALA A 180 -3.77 5.17 21.85
C ALA A 180 -4.52 4.52 20.67
N ASN A 181 -4.02 3.37 20.23
CA ASN A 181 -4.55 2.56 19.13
C ASN A 181 -4.59 3.29 17.77
N THR A 182 -3.74 4.30 17.58
CA THR A 182 -3.58 4.95 16.27
C THR A 182 -2.32 4.50 15.57
N LYS A 183 -2.32 4.67 14.25
CA LYS A 183 -1.13 4.51 13.41
C LYS A 183 -0.29 5.78 13.45
N VAL A 184 0.99 5.63 13.75
CA VAL A 184 2.00 6.69 13.65
C VAL A 184 2.66 6.57 12.28
N GLU A 185 2.74 7.66 11.53
CA GLU A 185 3.43 7.64 10.24
C GLU A 185 4.92 7.29 10.41
N ALA A 186 5.41 6.40 9.56
CA ALA A 186 6.82 6.03 9.55
C ALA A 186 7.58 6.93 8.57
N LEU A 187 8.60 7.61 9.07
CA LEU A 187 9.45 8.56 8.34
C LEU A 187 10.85 7.97 8.13
N ASN A 188 11.54 8.43 7.08
CA ASN A 188 12.94 8.11 6.81
C ASN A 188 13.73 9.40 6.55
N PRO A 189 14.63 9.84 7.46
CA PRO A 189 15.04 9.15 8.69
C PRO A 189 13.93 9.05 9.74
N GLN A 190 14.00 8.01 10.58
CA GLN A 190 13.06 7.79 11.67
C GLN A 190 12.99 9.02 12.59
N ASN A 191 11.77 9.50 12.85
CA ASN A 191 11.53 10.62 13.74
C ASN A 191 10.12 10.55 14.33
N ILE A 192 9.99 10.02 15.55
CA ILE A 192 8.73 9.89 16.27
C ILE A 192 8.75 10.82 17.48
N ILE A 193 7.72 11.65 17.62
CA ILE A 193 7.57 12.53 18.78
C ILE A 193 6.67 11.84 19.80
N PHE A 194 7.25 11.55 20.96
CA PHE A 194 6.50 11.15 22.15
C PHE A 194 6.30 12.38 23.02
N GLN A 195 5.06 12.64 23.45
CA GLN A 195 4.73 13.78 24.27
C GLN A 195 3.73 13.38 25.34
N TRP A 196 3.94 13.89 26.56
CA TRP A 196 3.02 13.68 27.67
C TRP A 196 2.74 14.98 28.42
N MET A 197 1.56 15.06 29.03
CA MET A 197 1.16 16.15 29.90
C MET A 197 1.44 15.79 31.37
N PRO A 198 2.25 16.59 32.09
CA PRO A 198 2.44 16.39 33.52
C PRO A 198 1.20 16.82 34.28
N ARG A 199 0.80 16.01 35.26
CA ARG A 199 -0.35 16.28 36.13
C ARG A 199 0.01 16.57 37.59
N HIS A 200 1.30 16.66 37.90
CA HIS A 200 1.82 16.97 39.24
C HIS A 200 2.23 18.45 39.41
N THR A 201 2.15 19.27 38.37
CA THR A 201 2.60 20.68 38.39
C THR A 201 1.79 21.58 39.35
N GLY A 202 0.62 21.12 39.80
CA GLY A 202 -0.18 21.77 40.83
C GLY A 202 0.15 21.35 42.27
N SER A 203 1.02 20.35 42.47
CA SER A 203 1.44 19.88 43.79
C SER A 203 2.62 20.70 44.30
N PHE A 204 2.51 21.19 45.54
CA PHE A 204 3.58 21.92 46.21
C PHE A 204 4.80 21.05 46.52
N ASN A 205 4.65 19.73 46.51
CA ASN A 205 5.74 18.81 46.78
C ASN A 205 6.54 18.47 45.51
N ALA A 206 5.84 18.22 44.39
CA ALA A 206 6.45 17.72 43.14
C ALA A 206 6.79 18.80 42.10
N ALA A 207 6.54 20.08 42.39
CA ALA A 207 6.58 21.15 41.40
C ALA A 207 7.93 21.37 40.69
N PHE A 208 9.06 20.84 41.20
CA PHE A 208 10.37 21.25 40.71
C PHE A 208 11.42 20.15 40.46
N ASN A 209 11.25 18.90 40.96
CA ASN A 209 12.29 17.86 40.93
C ASN A 209 11.84 16.51 40.32
N VAL A 210 10.90 16.55 39.37
CA VAL A 210 10.41 15.34 38.70
C VAL A 210 11.13 15.09 37.38
N VAL A 211 11.62 13.87 37.20
CA VAL A 211 12.10 13.34 35.92
C VAL A 211 11.16 12.25 35.42
N TYR A 212 11.18 12.02 34.11
CA TYR A 212 10.34 11.03 33.46
C TYR A 212 11.20 9.89 32.95
N LYS A 213 10.89 8.68 33.40
CA LYS A 213 11.44 7.45 32.83
C LYS A 213 10.53 6.98 31.71
N PHE A 214 11.01 7.11 30.48
CA PHE A 214 10.36 6.65 29.26
C PHE A 214 10.70 5.18 29.00
N ARG A 215 9.71 4.36 28.64
CA ARG A 215 9.89 2.97 28.26
C ARG A 215 9.07 2.65 27.01
N LEU A 216 9.73 2.06 26.00
CA LEU A 216 9.13 1.60 24.75
C LEU A 216 9.42 0.11 24.53
N VAL A 217 8.39 -0.68 24.28
CA VAL A 217 8.49 -2.14 24.03
C VAL A 217 7.73 -2.53 22.76
N PRO A 218 8.15 -3.60 22.05
CA PRO A 218 7.36 -4.19 20.98
C PRO A 218 6.25 -5.08 21.57
N LEU A 219 5.11 -5.15 20.88
CA LEU A 219 4.02 -6.07 21.18
C LEU A 219 4.14 -7.30 20.29
N ILE A 220 4.58 -8.40 20.90
CA ILE A 220 4.76 -9.70 20.23
C ILE A 220 4.04 -10.76 21.07
N PRO A 221 2.99 -11.42 20.55
CA PRO A 221 2.28 -11.14 19.29
C PRO A 221 1.58 -9.76 19.27
N ALA A 222 1.10 -9.31 18.11
CA ALA A 222 0.63 -7.93 17.90
C ALA A 222 -0.59 -7.52 18.75
N ASP A 223 -1.40 -8.49 19.18
CA ASP A 223 -2.57 -8.36 20.03
C ASP A 223 -2.25 -8.49 21.54
N ARG A 224 -0.98 -8.67 21.88
CA ARG A 224 -0.55 -8.83 23.27
C ARG A 224 -0.91 -7.62 24.13
N ASN A 225 -1.40 -7.88 25.34
CA ASN A 225 -1.75 -6.82 26.29
C ASN A 225 -0.56 -5.89 26.56
N PRO A 226 -0.70 -4.56 26.36
CA PRO A 226 0.40 -3.60 26.52
C PRO A 226 1.03 -3.59 27.91
N ASN A 227 0.24 -3.72 28.97
CA ASN A 227 0.73 -3.70 30.36
C ASN A 227 1.59 -4.93 30.67
N ASP A 228 1.21 -6.11 30.16
CA ASP A 228 2.00 -7.32 30.33
C ASP A 228 3.33 -7.24 29.57
N ALA A 229 3.30 -6.74 28.32
CA ALA A 229 4.50 -6.55 27.51
C ALA A 229 5.47 -5.56 28.17
N LEU A 230 4.99 -4.43 28.69
CA LEU A 230 5.84 -3.44 29.36
C LEU A 230 6.57 -4.00 30.57
N ARG A 231 5.94 -4.92 31.32
CA ARG A 231 6.53 -5.54 32.52
C ARG A 231 7.55 -6.64 32.21
N THR A 232 7.31 -7.42 31.16
CA THR A 232 8.03 -8.68 30.92
C THR A 232 8.99 -8.63 29.73
N THR A 233 8.73 -7.77 28.75
CA THR A 233 9.56 -7.61 27.55
C THR A 233 10.71 -6.65 27.84
N ARG A 234 11.90 -6.98 27.30
CA ARG A 234 13.04 -6.07 27.31
C ARG A 234 12.69 -4.80 26.50
N PRO A 235 12.89 -3.59 27.05
CA PRO A 235 12.61 -2.36 26.32
C PRO A 235 13.57 -2.16 25.15
N LEU A 236 13.03 -1.64 24.05
CA LEU A 236 13.82 -1.14 22.91
C LEU A 236 14.55 0.14 23.31
N LEU A 237 13.84 1.01 24.02
CA LEU A 237 14.42 2.18 24.65
C LEU A 237 13.86 2.32 26.06
N GLU A 238 14.77 2.53 27.00
CA GLU A 238 14.47 2.97 28.35
C GLU A 238 15.43 4.11 28.67
N THR A 239 14.90 5.30 28.95
CA THR A 239 15.70 6.48 29.24
C THR A 239 15.00 7.40 30.22
N THR A 240 15.76 8.28 30.86
CA THR A 240 15.23 9.26 31.82
C THR A 240 15.49 10.66 31.32
N THR A 241 14.46 11.51 31.33
CA THR A 241 14.54 12.89 30.85
C THR A 241 13.72 13.82 31.76
N PRO A 242 14.18 15.06 32.04
CA PRO A 242 13.35 16.06 32.71
C PRO A 242 12.32 16.72 31.77
N GLN A 243 12.44 16.49 30.45
CA GLN A 243 11.54 17.07 29.45
C GLN A 243 10.22 16.28 29.36
N THR A 244 9.15 16.93 28.93
CA THR A 244 7.83 16.30 28.69
C THR A 244 7.64 15.80 27.26
N VAL A 245 8.73 15.84 26.49
CA VAL A 245 8.80 15.39 25.10
C VAL A 245 10.06 14.55 24.93
N LEU A 246 9.96 13.48 24.14
CA LEU A 246 11.08 12.67 23.70
C LEU A 246 10.98 12.47 22.20
N VAL A 247 12.04 12.85 21.50
CA VAL A 247 12.19 12.63 20.07
C VAL A 247 12.94 11.32 19.87
N TYR A 248 12.28 10.34 19.24
CA TYR A 248 12.86 9.06 18.89
C TYR A 248 13.34 9.14 17.44
N GLY A 249 14.63 9.41 17.29
CA GLY A 249 15.27 9.75 16.03
C GLY A 249 15.96 8.57 15.34
N PRO A 250 16.93 8.85 14.46
CA PRO A 250 17.69 7.84 13.74
C PRO A 250 18.85 7.22 14.53
N GLY A 251 19.19 7.75 15.72
CA GLY A 251 20.25 7.19 16.58
C GLY A 251 19.76 6.06 17.49
N GLU A 252 18.45 5.96 17.66
CA GLU A 252 17.75 4.97 18.45
C GLU A 252 17.51 3.69 17.64
N PRO A 253 17.22 2.55 18.29
CA PRO A 253 16.87 1.32 17.57
C PRO A 253 15.76 1.56 16.54
N ALA A 254 15.92 1.03 15.32
CA ALA A 254 14.91 1.19 14.29
C ALA A 254 13.62 0.44 14.69
N LEU A 255 12.48 1.12 14.61
CA LEU A 255 11.17 0.48 14.70
C LEU A 255 10.82 -0.14 13.34
N THR A 256 10.10 -1.24 13.38
CA THR A 256 9.67 -1.98 12.20
C THR A 256 8.27 -1.52 11.80
N PRO A 257 8.09 -0.98 10.59
CA PRO A 257 6.77 -0.59 10.11
C PRO A 257 5.79 -1.78 10.04
N GLY A 258 4.54 -1.54 10.41
CA GLY A 258 3.50 -2.55 10.55
C GLY A 258 3.48 -3.26 11.91
N ASN A 259 4.51 -3.09 12.76
CA ASN A 259 4.50 -3.69 14.09
C ASN A 259 3.78 -2.80 15.12
N ASN A 260 3.21 -3.46 16.12
CA ASN A 260 2.59 -2.81 17.27
C ASN A 260 3.62 -2.60 18.39
N TYR A 261 3.54 -1.45 19.05
CA TYR A 261 4.40 -1.05 20.14
C TYR A 261 3.57 -0.52 21.30
N ALA A 262 4.14 -0.55 22.50
CA ALA A 262 3.56 0.10 23.66
C ALA A 262 4.58 1.02 24.32
N VAL A 263 4.10 2.20 24.69
CA VAL A 263 4.87 3.20 25.43
C VAL A 263 4.25 3.43 26.80
N GLN A 264 5.11 3.64 27.80
CA GLN A 264 4.73 4.06 29.13
C GLN A 264 5.75 5.05 29.66
N VAL A 265 5.26 6.03 30.42
CA VAL A 265 6.07 7.04 31.06
C VAL A 265 5.83 6.96 32.57
N GLN A 266 6.91 6.90 33.33
CA GLN A 266 6.87 6.96 34.79
C GLN A 266 7.40 8.32 35.26
N ALA A 267 6.61 9.05 36.04
CA ALA A 267 7.11 10.21 36.77
C ALA A 267 7.83 9.76 38.04
N ILE A 268 9.05 10.24 38.23
CA ILE A 268 9.92 9.90 39.36
C ILE A 268 10.40 11.22 39.98
N GLU A 269 10.13 11.41 41.25
CA GLU A 269 10.69 12.51 42.03
C GLU A 269 12.09 12.08 42.54
N LEU A 270 13.12 12.90 42.28
CA LEU A 270 14.52 12.53 42.50
C LEU A 270 14.90 12.38 43.97
N ASP A 271 14.21 13.07 44.87
CA ASP A 271 14.46 13.00 46.30
C ASP A 271 13.65 11.88 47.01
N GLY A 272 12.82 11.13 46.26
CA GLY A 272 11.95 10.07 46.79
C GLY A 272 10.87 10.58 47.75
N LYS A 273 10.54 11.88 47.66
CA LYS A 273 9.71 12.60 48.63
C LYS A 273 8.22 12.60 48.31
N ASP A 274 7.86 12.26 47.07
CA ASP A 274 6.47 12.29 46.61
C ASP A 274 5.87 10.92 46.30
N MET A 275 4.58 10.80 46.65
CA MET A 275 3.77 9.63 46.37
C MET A 275 2.93 9.92 45.13
N PHE A 276 3.34 9.39 43.99
CA PHE A 276 2.48 9.33 42.82
C PHE A 276 1.48 8.18 42.95
N ILE A 277 0.26 8.38 42.45
CA ILE A 277 -0.66 7.28 42.22
C ILE A 277 -0.01 6.32 41.20
N ASN A 278 -0.16 5.01 41.43
CA ASN A 278 0.41 3.96 40.56
C ASN A 278 1.93 4.09 40.38
N ASP A 279 2.66 4.48 41.43
CA ASP A 279 4.12 4.67 41.41
C ASP A 279 4.62 5.58 40.27
N GLY A 280 3.76 6.50 39.81
CA GLY A 280 4.07 7.46 38.75
C GLY A 280 3.90 6.90 37.34
N TYR A 281 3.53 5.63 37.17
CA TYR A 281 3.30 5.02 35.87
C TYR A 281 2.03 5.54 35.20
N SER A 282 2.19 6.06 33.99
CA SER A 282 1.07 6.34 33.08
C SER A 282 0.34 5.05 32.68
N GLU A 283 -0.84 5.22 32.07
CA GLU A 283 -1.43 4.15 31.29
C GLU A 283 -0.48 3.71 30.17
N ALA A 284 -0.52 2.43 29.83
CA ALA A 284 0.20 1.88 28.69
C ALA A 284 -0.52 2.28 27.40
N VAL A 285 0.17 2.99 26.51
CA VAL A 285 -0.39 3.46 25.24
C VAL A 285 0.13 2.58 24.11
N PRO A 286 -0.72 1.71 23.53
CA PRO A 286 -0.38 0.98 22.32
C PRO A 286 -0.50 1.87 21.09
N PHE A 287 0.36 1.65 20.10
CA PHE A 287 0.28 2.28 18.78
C PHE A 287 0.87 1.36 17.71
N THR A 288 0.49 1.60 16.46
CA THR A 288 1.09 0.92 15.30
C THR A 288 2.10 1.85 14.67
N TYR A 289 3.33 1.38 14.46
CA TYR A 289 4.33 2.18 13.75
C TYR A 289 4.24 1.92 12.26
N GLY A 290 4.00 2.95 11.46
CA GLY A 290 3.85 2.85 10.02
C GLY A 290 2.79 1.82 9.59
N GLU A 291 2.92 1.38 8.36
CA GLU A 291 2.17 0.24 7.83
C GLU A 291 3.18 -0.77 7.31
N LYS A 292 2.84 -2.06 7.35
CA LYS A 292 3.67 -3.03 6.67
C LYS A 292 3.65 -2.69 5.18
N CYS A 293 4.82 -2.61 4.56
CA CYS A 293 4.86 -2.42 3.12
C CYS A 293 4.15 -3.62 2.47
N SER A 294 3.16 -3.33 1.62
CA SER A 294 2.34 -4.38 1.01
C SER A 294 3.22 -5.31 0.16
N VAL A 295 2.73 -6.53 -0.05
CA VAL A 295 3.39 -7.49 -0.93
C VAL A 295 2.99 -7.17 -2.37
N PRO A 296 3.93 -7.09 -3.33
CA PRO A 296 3.61 -6.97 -4.75
C PRO A 296 2.59 -8.02 -5.20
N GLN A 297 1.63 -7.61 -6.02
CA GLN A 297 0.56 -8.49 -6.50
C GLN A 297 0.82 -8.91 -7.95
N ASN A 298 0.16 -9.97 -8.41
CA ASN A 298 0.20 -10.40 -9.82
C ASN A 298 1.63 -10.50 -10.38
N VAL A 299 2.53 -11.16 -9.64
CA VAL A 299 3.87 -11.44 -10.17
C VAL A 299 3.72 -12.43 -11.32
N VAL A 300 4.24 -12.06 -12.48
CA VAL A 300 4.26 -12.91 -13.67
C VAL A 300 5.68 -12.95 -14.23
N ALA A 301 6.10 -14.14 -14.64
CA ALA A 301 7.37 -14.38 -15.31
C ALA A 301 7.14 -14.65 -16.80
N ALA A 302 7.99 -14.07 -17.65
CA ALA A 302 7.97 -14.26 -19.09
C ALA A 302 9.39 -14.37 -19.62
N VAL A 303 9.63 -15.27 -20.58
CA VAL A 303 10.93 -15.39 -21.25
C VAL A 303 11.23 -14.10 -21.99
N ALA A 304 12.36 -13.47 -21.66
CA ALA A 304 12.84 -12.27 -22.36
C ALA A 304 13.87 -12.62 -23.44
N SER A 305 14.63 -13.70 -23.27
CA SER A 305 15.54 -14.27 -24.28
C SER A 305 15.90 -15.71 -23.91
N ARG A 306 16.77 -16.36 -24.72
CA ARG A 306 17.25 -17.74 -24.47
C ARG A 306 17.89 -17.94 -23.08
N ASN A 307 18.34 -16.88 -22.42
CA ASN A 307 18.95 -16.94 -21.09
C ASN A 307 18.45 -15.85 -20.14
N SER A 308 17.29 -15.24 -20.41
CA SER A 308 16.75 -14.18 -19.56
C SER A 308 15.25 -14.30 -19.32
N LEU A 309 14.83 -13.95 -18.11
CA LEU A 309 13.47 -14.00 -17.61
C LEU A 309 13.04 -12.60 -17.16
N LYS A 310 12.01 -12.04 -17.78
CA LYS A 310 11.38 -10.80 -17.34
C LYS A 310 10.29 -11.12 -16.32
N LEU A 311 10.45 -10.58 -15.12
CA LEU A 311 9.41 -10.54 -14.11
C LEU A 311 8.69 -9.20 -14.18
N THR A 312 7.37 -9.22 -14.10
CA THR A 312 6.52 -8.03 -13.91
C THR A 312 5.59 -8.29 -12.74
N TRP A 313 5.17 -7.22 -12.08
CA TRP A 313 4.23 -7.30 -10.97
C TRP A 313 3.41 -6.01 -10.88
N MET A 314 2.43 -6.01 -10.00
CA MET A 314 1.68 -4.81 -9.63
C MET A 314 2.23 -4.27 -8.31
N GLY A 315 2.74 -3.04 -8.36
CA GLY A 315 3.18 -2.30 -7.19
C GLY A 315 2.06 -1.44 -6.58
N ALA A 316 2.06 -1.29 -5.25
CA ALA A 316 1.21 -0.34 -4.55
C ALA A 316 1.82 1.08 -4.61
N PRO A 317 1.01 2.16 -4.55
CA PRO A 317 1.52 3.54 -4.61
C PRO A 317 2.56 3.92 -3.55
N SER A 318 2.59 3.19 -2.42
CA SER A 318 3.56 3.40 -1.34
C SER A 318 4.94 2.75 -1.58
N GLN A 319 5.05 1.87 -2.58
CA GLN A 319 6.29 1.16 -2.93
C GLN A 319 7.12 2.00 -3.90
N GLN A 320 8.37 2.27 -3.52
CA GLN A 320 9.32 3.11 -4.25
C GLN A 320 10.42 2.30 -4.94
N ALA A 321 10.66 1.07 -4.48
CA ALA A 321 11.59 0.12 -5.07
C ALA A 321 11.13 -1.31 -4.76
N PHE A 322 11.82 -2.28 -5.33
CA PHE A 322 11.51 -3.70 -5.23
C PHE A 322 12.80 -4.49 -5.20
N SER A 323 12.77 -5.60 -4.49
CA SER A 323 13.89 -6.52 -4.41
C SER A 323 13.40 -7.89 -4.85
N VAL A 324 14.01 -8.40 -5.91
CA VAL A 324 13.72 -9.70 -6.51
C VAL A 324 14.80 -10.66 -6.07
N ARG A 325 14.40 -11.82 -5.56
CA ARG A 325 15.33 -12.93 -5.35
C ARG A 325 14.98 -14.11 -6.23
N TYR A 326 15.99 -14.78 -6.76
CA TYR A 326 15.84 -15.98 -7.58
C TYR A 326 16.94 -17.01 -7.32
N ARG A 327 16.68 -18.29 -7.60
CA ARG A 327 17.65 -19.39 -7.53
C ARG A 327 17.21 -20.59 -8.35
N GLU A 328 18.12 -21.53 -8.63
CA GLU A 328 17.77 -22.81 -9.25
C GLU A 328 16.90 -23.62 -8.28
N ALA A 329 15.77 -24.13 -8.79
CA ALA A 329 14.81 -24.94 -8.05
C ALA A 329 15.26 -26.42 -7.99
N GLY A 330 14.90 -27.15 -6.92
CA GLY A 330 15.20 -28.57 -6.77
C GLY A 330 15.39 -29.02 -5.31
N ASP A 331 15.69 -30.32 -5.12
CA ASP A 331 15.83 -30.96 -3.80
C ASP A 331 17.05 -30.48 -2.99
N THR A 332 18.06 -29.91 -3.66
CA THR A 332 19.20 -29.22 -3.06
C THR A 332 19.28 -27.80 -3.63
N PRO A 333 18.44 -26.86 -3.15
CA PRO A 333 18.31 -25.55 -3.76
C PRO A 333 19.59 -24.71 -3.57
N SER A 334 19.96 -23.95 -4.60
CA SER A 334 21.15 -23.10 -4.59
C SER A 334 21.00 -21.89 -3.65
N GLN A 335 22.05 -21.08 -3.50
CA GLN A 335 21.92 -19.79 -2.81
C GLN A 335 21.01 -18.85 -3.61
N TRP A 336 20.29 -17.96 -2.90
CA TRP A 336 19.48 -16.91 -3.51
C TRP A 336 20.39 -15.82 -4.09
N TYR A 337 20.13 -15.47 -5.35
CA TYR A 337 20.60 -14.24 -5.96
C TYR A 337 19.56 -13.15 -5.71
N GLU A 338 20.00 -11.92 -5.44
CA GLU A 338 19.12 -10.77 -5.17
C GLU A 338 19.47 -9.60 -6.10
N GLU A 339 18.45 -8.99 -6.69
CA GLU A 339 18.53 -7.85 -7.59
C GLU A 339 17.46 -6.80 -7.24
N GLU A 340 17.81 -5.53 -7.36
CA GLU A 340 16.92 -4.41 -7.06
C GLU A 340 16.27 -3.83 -8.33
N ALA A 341 15.02 -3.41 -8.22
CA ALA A 341 14.25 -2.79 -9.29
C ALA A 341 13.53 -1.53 -8.78
N PHE A 342 13.55 -0.45 -9.57
CA PHE A 342 12.91 0.83 -9.22
C PHE A 342 11.56 1.04 -9.91
N VAL A 343 11.17 0.10 -10.76
CA VAL A 343 9.89 0.02 -11.47
C VAL A 343 9.34 -1.39 -11.26
N PRO A 344 8.03 -1.66 -11.48
CA PRO A 344 7.44 -2.95 -11.14
C PRO A 344 7.72 -4.03 -12.19
N GLN A 345 8.98 -4.10 -12.64
CA GLN A 345 9.52 -5.07 -13.58
C GLN A 345 11.03 -5.23 -13.37
N LEU A 346 11.56 -6.43 -13.62
CA LEU A 346 12.99 -6.73 -13.64
C LEU A 346 13.28 -7.84 -14.65
N THR A 347 14.36 -7.70 -15.44
CA THR A 347 14.84 -8.77 -16.32
C THR A 347 16.06 -9.43 -15.70
N ILE A 348 15.88 -10.67 -15.23
CA ILE A 348 16.95 -11.53 -14.75
C ILE A 348 17.67 -12.14 -15.96
N SER A 349 19.00 -12.07 -16.00
CA SER A 349 19.80 -12.54 -17.14
C SER A 349 20.83 -13.59 -16.72
N GLY A 350 21.32 -14.38 -17.68
CA GLY A 350 22.33 -15.41 -17.43
C GLY A 350 21.77 -16.71 -16.85
N LEU A 351 20.48 -16.96 -17.04
CA LEU A 351 19.82 -18.21 -16.64
C LEU A 351 20.20 -19.34 -17.60
N LYS A 352 20.34 -20.55 -17.07
CA LYS A 352 20.66 -21.75 -17.86
C LYS A 352 19.41 -22.22 -18.60
N ALA A 353 19.59 -22.66 -19.84
CA ALA A 353 18.53 -23.25 -20.65
C ALA A 353 18.05 -24.59 -20.05
N GLY A 354 16.76 -24.88 -20.14
CA GLY A 354 16.14 -26.12 -19.64
C GLY A 354 16.02 -26.23 -18.11
N GLU A 355 16.61 -25.30 -17.35
CA GLU A 355 16.63 -25.35 -15.89
C GLU A 355 15.43 -24.64 -15.26
N GLN A 356 14.94 -25.19 -14.14
CA GLN A 356 13.87 -24.58 -13.36
C GLN A 356 14.44 -23.62 -12.31
N TYR A 357 13.84 -22.43 -12.22
CA TYR A 357 14.18 -21.41 -11.24
C TYR A 357 12.97 -21.12 -10.35
N GLU A 358 13.22 -20.82 -9.07
CA GLU A 358 12.22 -20.22 -8.19
C GLU A 358 12.57 -18.76 -7.90
N TYR A 359 11.54 -17.91 -7.82
CA TYR A 359 11.68 -16.48 -7.63
C TYR A 359 10.62 -15.89 -6.70
N GLN A 360 10.98 -14.79 -6.05
CA GLN A 360 10.11 -14.02 -5.16
C GLN A 360 10.40 -12.53 -5.26
N VAL A 361 9.38 -11.71 -5.10
CA VAL A 361 9.47 -10.25 -5.16
C VAL A 361 9.00 -9.68 -3.82
N LYS A 362 9.72 -8.70 -3.26
CA LYS A 362 9.22 -7.88 -2.15
C LYS A 362 9.25 -6.40 -2.53
N GLY A 363 8.26 -5.65 -2.06
CA GLY A 363 8.22 -4.20 -2.22
C GLY A 363 9.04 -3.48 -1.14
N GLN A 364 9.55 -2.31 -1.47
CA GLN A 364 10.21 -1.38 -0.56
C GLN A 364 9.42 -0.07 -0.53
N CYS A 365 8.90 0.27 0.65
CA CYS A 365 8.26 1.55 0.92
C CYS A 365 9.27 2.51 1.55
N ILE A 366 8.94 3.80 1.63
CA ILE A 366 9.83 4.82 2.25
C ILE A 366 10.30 4.44 3.66
N TRP A 367 9.48 3.67 4.38
CA TRP A 367 9.74 3.23 5.75
C TRP A 367 10.39 1.84 5.87
N GLY A 368 10.50 1.06 4.80
CA GLY A 368 11.16 -0.26 4.83
C GLY A 368 10.59 -1.29 3.86
N TYR A 369 11.08 -2.52 3.94
CA TYR A 369 10.68 -3.63 3.07
C TYR A 369 9.43 -4.37 3.57
N GLY A 370 8.66 -4.89 2.62
CA GLY A 370 7.55 -5.82 2.86
C GLY A 370 7.99 -7.28 2.90
N ASP A 371 7.02 -8.19 3.02
CA ASP A 371 7.29 -9.61 2.83
C ASP A 371 7.53 -9.94 1.35
N TYR A 372 8.24 -11.04 1.11
CA TYR A 372 8.30 -11.64 -0.22
C TYR A 372 6.95 -12.24 -0.61
N THR A 373 6.66 -12.20 -1.90
CA THR A 373 5.58 -12.98 -2.52
C THR A 373 5.75 -14.48 -2.22
N PRO A 374 4.68 -15.29 -2.30
CA PRO A 374 4.83 -16.75 -2.36
C PRO A 374 5.86 -17.16 -3.43
N SER A 375 6.62 -18.22 -3.17
CA SER A 375 7.59 -18.72 -4.15
C SER A 375 6.85 -19.17 -5.39
N GLN A 376 7.29 -18.68 -6.54
CA GLN A 376 6.81 -19.10 -7.85
C GLN A 376 7.97 -19.71 -8.63
N THR A 377 7.67 -20.66 -9.52
CA THR A 377 8.67 -21.36 -10.32
C THR A 377 8.49 -21.09 -11.80
N PHE A 378 9.59 -21.05 -12.55
CA PHE A 378 9.59 -20.95 -14.00
C PHE A 378 10.70 -21.85 -14.59
N THR A 379 10.40 -22.57 -15.67
CA THR A 379 11.38 -23.42 -16.37
C THR A 379 11.87 -22.69 -17.62
N MET A 380 13.18 -22.46 -17.70
CA MET A 380 13.79 -21.82 -18.87
C MET A 380 13.68 -22.72 -20.10
N PRO A 381 13.51 -22.15 -21.31
CA PRO A 381 13.42 -22.93 -22.52
C PRO A 381 14.74 -23.66 -22.84
N ASP A 382 14.65 -24.79 -23.54
CA ASP A 382 15.82 -25.62 -23.86
C ASP A 382 16.76 -24.95 -24.88
N ALA A 383 18.04 -25.35 -24.84
CA ALA A 383 19.09 -24.75 -25.67
C ALA A 383 18.90 -24.98 -27.19
N GLU A 384 18.14 -26.01 -27.55
CA GLU A 384 17.81 -26.39 -28.94
C GLU A 384 16.59 -25.65 -29.52
N MET A 385 15.93 -24.76 -28.76
CA MET A 385 14.81 -24.01 -29.30
C MET A 385 15.24 -23.01 -30.37
N ASP A 386 14.65 -23.11 -31.54
CA ASP A 386 14.94 -22.27 -32.71
C ASP A 386 13.80 -21.31 -33.05
N LYS A 387 14.07 -20.38 -33.98
CA LYS A 387 13.12 -19.35 -34.43
C LYS A 387 11.96 -20.04 -35.19
N GLY A 388 10.99 -20.57 -34.45
CA GLY A 388 9.89 -21.39 -34.97
C GLY A 388 9.07 -22.14 -33.93
N ASP A 389 9.55 -22.27 -32.68
CA ASP A 389 8.87 -23.08 -31.65
C ASP A 389 7.71 -22.36 -30.91
N PHE A 390 7.42 -21.11 -31.27
CA PHE A 390 6.21 -20.40 -30.83
C PHE A 390 5.29 -20.16 -32.03
N VAL A 391 4.31 -21.05 -32.20
CA VAL A 391 3.22 -20.91 -33.19
C VAL A 391 1.92 -20.71 -32.43
N CYS A 392 1.39 -19.48 -32.43
CA CYS A 392 0.00 -19.26 -32.03
C CYS A 392 -0.89 -20.01 -33.04
N GLY A 393 -1.79 -20.86 -32.56
CA GLY A 393 -2.65 -21.71 -33.40
C GLY A 393 -2.13 -23.13 -33.64
N SER A 394 -1.05 -23.57 -32.97
CA SER A 394 -0.72 -25.00 -32.95
C SER A 394 -1.60 -25.71 -31.92
N SER A 395 -2.36 -26.73 -32.34
CA SER A 395 -3.21 -27.59 -31.50
C SER A 395 -2.44 -28.44 -30.47
N GLY A 396 -1.12 -28.22 -30.33
CA GLY A 396 -0.24 -28.97 -29.42
C GLY A 396 -0.53 -28.80 -27.92
N GLY A 397 -1.28 -27.78 -27.50
CA GLY A 397 -1.62 -27.57 -26.09
C GLY A 397 -2.76 -28.44 -25.54
N ALA A 398 -3.67 -28.93 -26.40
CA ALA A 398 -4.85 -29.69 -25.95
C ALA A 398 -4.48 -31.10 -25.45
N ASN A 399 -3.34 -31.65 -25.89
CA ASN A 399 -2.87 -32.97 -25.52
C ASN A 399 -2.26 -33.05 -24.10
N GLY A 400 -2.19 -31.92 -23.37
CA GLY A 400 -1.70 -31.86 -21.99
C GLY A 400 -2.77 -31.73 -20.89
N ILE A 401 -4.04 -31.47 -21.24
CA ILE A 401 -5.10 -31.21 -20.27
C ILE A 401 -5.86 -32.50 -19.94
N SER A 402 -5.54 -33.07 -18.77
CA SER A 402 -6.10 -34.33 -18.28
C SER A 402 -7.45 -34.18 -17.56
N ASN A 403 -7.70 -33.02 -16.92
CA ASN A 403 -8.97 -32.72 -16.26
C ASN A 403 -9.99 -32.16 -17.28
N ARG A 404 -11.13 -32.82 -17.42
CA ARG A 404 -12.24 -32.43 -18.32
C ARG A 404 -13.54 -32.19 -17.55
N ASP A 405 -13.50 -32.10 -16.23
CA ASP A 405 -14.68 -31.84 -15.39
C ASP A 405 -15.09 -30.37 -15.52
N ASN A 406 -16.30 -30.10 -16.01
CA ASN A 406 -16.81 -28.75 -16.26
C ASN A 406 -16.91 -27.89 -14.99
N ILE A 407 -16.47 -26.64 -15.07
CA ILE A 407 -16.76 -25.67 -14.02
C ILE A 407 -18.24 -25.25 -14.09
N PRO A 408 -19.00 -25.26 -12.97
CA PRO A 408 -20.43 -24.97 -13.01
C PRO A 408 -20.79 -23.55 -13.47
N GLN A 409 -19.99 -22.55 -13.09
CA GLN A 409 -20.18 -21.15 -13.44
C GLN A 409 -18.84 -20.42 -13.56
N LEU A 410 -18.79 -19.44 -14.47
CA LEU A 410 -17.69 -18.50 -14.65
C LEU A 410 -18.24 -17.09 -14.44
N HIS A 411 -17.52 -16.24 -13.70
CA HIS A 411 -17.92 -14.88 -13.36
C HIS A 411 -17.04 -13.84 -14.06
N GLU A 412 -17.53 -12.61 -14.15
CA GLU A 412 -16.72 -11.46 -14.56
C GLU A 412 -15.57 -11.26 -13.55
N GLY A 413 -14.35 -11.13 -14.06
CA GLY A 413 -13.10 -11.06 -13.29
C GLY A 413 -12.35 -12.39 -13.12
N ASP A 414 -12.99 -13.52 -13.41
CA ASP A 414 -12.32 -14.83 -13.35
C ASP A 414 -11.24 -14.94 -14.43
N THR A 415 -10.17 -15.68 -14.14
CA THR A 415 -9.06 -15.88 -15.09
C THR A 415 -9.05 -17.32 -15.57
N ILE A 416 -9.12 -17.51 -16.89
CA ILE A 416 -9.01 -18.82 -17.54
C ILE A 416 -7.69 -18.95 -18.30
N THR A 417 -7.17 -20.16 -18.39
CA THR A 417 -5.90 -20.46 -19.06
C THR A 417 -6.18 -21.14 -20.41
N ALA A 418 -5.72 -20.55 -21.50
CA ALA A 418 -5.86 -21.08 -22.87
C ALA A 418 -4.47 -21.30 -23.48
N GLY A 419 -4.02 -22.56 -23.50
CA GLY A 419 -2.63 -22.90 -23.81
C GLY A 419 -1.67 -22.20 -22.85
N ASP A 420 -0.76 -21.38 -23.37
CA ASP A 420 0.22 -20.61 -22.60
C ASP A 420 -0.28 -19.21 -22.16
N PHE A 421 -1.53 -18.86 -22.49
CA PHE A 421 -2.07 -17.51 -22.27
C PHE A 421 -3.11 -17.49 -21.15
N LYS A 422 -3.14 -16.38 -20.41
CA LYS A 422 -4.17 -16.10 -19.39
C LYS A 422 -5.16 -15.08 -19.92
N VAL A 423 -6.44 -15.39 -19.78
CA VAL A 423 -7.57 -14.56 -20.20
C VAL A 423 -8.37 -14.17 -18.97
N VAL A 424 -8.48 -12.87 -18.70
CA VAL A 424 -9.37 -12.32 -17.67
C VAL A 424 -10.74 -12.10 -18.29
N VAL A 425 -11.77 -12.70 -17.73
CA VAL A 425 -13.14 -12.63 -18.23
C VAL A 425 -13.73 -11.26 -17.94
N SER A 426 -14.12 -10.51 -18.97
CA SER A 426 -14.72 -9.18 -18.83
C SER A 426 -16.24 -9.22 -18.87
N LYS A 427 -16.81 -10.17 -19.61
CA LYS A 427 -18.25 -10.43 -19.68
C LYS A 427 -18.47 -11.89 -20.02
N VAL A 428 -19.39 -12.57 -19.36
CA VAL A 428 -19.63 -14.00 -19.61
C VAL A 428 -21.09 -14.37 -19.45
N SER A 429 -21.53 -15.30 -20.29
CA SER A 429 -22.83 -15.94 -20.27
C SER A 429 -22.65 -17.43 -20.57
N GLY A 430 -23.46 -18.28 -19.94
CA GLY A 430 -23.28 -19.74 -19.99
C GLY A 430 -23.25 -20.35 -18.60
N ALA A 431 -23.28 -21.68 -18.54
CA ALA A 431 -23.25 -22.48 -17.32
C ALA A 431 -22.80 -23.91 -17.65
N GLU A 432 -22.42 -24.68 -16.63
CA GLU A 432 -22.06 -26.11 -16.77
C GLU A 432 -20.92 -26.36 -17.76
N GLY A 433 -19.90 -25.50 -17.73
CA GLY A 433 -18.66 -25.64 -18.49
C GLY A 433 -18.63 -24.91 -19.83
N ALA A 434 -19.79 -24.66 -20.46
CA ALA A 434 -19.89 -23.96 -21.74
C ALA A 434 -20.13 -22.46 -21.55
N PHE A 435 -19.22 -21.62 -22.06
CA PHE A 435 -19.25 -20.18 -21.86
C PHE A 435 -19.03 -19.39 -23.16
N THR A 436 -19.76 -18.29 -23.27
CA THR A 436 -19.63 -17.29 -24.34
C THR A 436 -19.51 -15.92 -23.71
N GLY A 437 -18.58 -15.11 -24.21
CA GLY A 437 -18.23 -13.85 -23.56
C GLY A 437 -17.10 -13.10 -24.23
N THR A 438 -16.59 -12.12 -23.49
CA THR A 438 -15.44 -11.31 -23.84
C THR A 438 -14.47 -11.26 -22.67
N GLY A 439 -13.18 -11.11 -22.95
CA GLY A 439 -12.15 -11.01 -21.94
C GLY A 439 -10.96 -10.17 -22.41
N GLU A 440 -9.92 -10.14 -21.59
CA GLU A 440 -8.63 -9.55 -21.89
C GLU A 440 -7.54 -10.61 -21.77
N VAL A 441 -6.78 -10.84 -22.83
CA VAL A 441 -5.61 -11.72 -22.82
C VAL A 441 -4.35 -10.89 -22.61
N LEU A 442 -3.51 -11.31 -21.66
CA LEU A 442 -2.23 -10.66 -21.39
C LEU A 442 -1.12 -11.40 -22.14
N VAL A 443 -0.46 -10.73 -23.09
CA VAL A 443 0.59 -11.35 -23.93
C VAL A 443 1.96 -11.21 -23.26
N PRO A 444 2.53 -12.29 -22.68
CA PRO A 444 3.69 -12.16 -21.78
C PRO A 444 4.98 -11.69 -22.49
N PHE A 445 5.16 -12.08 -23.75
CA PHE A 445 6.32 -11.70 -24.58
C PHE A 445 6.20 -10.29 -25.21
N LEU A 446 5.04 -9.64 -25.11
CA LEU A 446 4.81 -8.24 -25.52
C LEU A 446 4.66 -7.31 -24.31
N GLN A 447 5.45 -7.54 -23.26
CA GLN A 447 5.36 -6.75 -22.01
C GLN A 447 3.96 -6.69 -21.39
N PHE A 448 3.16 -7.76 -21.51
CA PHE A 448 1.78 -7.83 -20.99
C PHE A 448 0.82 -6.85 -21.66
N LEU A 449 1.01 -6.59 -22.96
CA LEU A 449 -0.02 -5.98 -23.78
C LEU A 449 -1.36 -6.69 -23.55
N SER A 450 -2.36 -5.95 -23.07
CA SER A 450 -3.73 -6.43 -22.91
C SER A 450 -4.42 -6.35 -24.25
N LEU A 451 -4.86 -7.50 -24.77
CA LEU A 451 -5.62 -7.60 -26.00
C LEU A 451 -7.04 -8.03 -25.65
N THR A 452 -8.04 -7.29 -26.12
CA THR A 452 -9.44 -7.68 -25.97
C THR A 452 -9.68 -8.96 -26.77
N VAL A 453 -10.37 -9.93 -26.18
CA VAL A 453 -10.71 -11.21 -26.81
C VAL A 453 -12.22 -11.47 -26.71
N SER A 454 -12.79 -12.16 -27.69
CA SER A 454 -14.11 -12.78 -27.64
C SER A 454 -13.97 -14.29 -27.65
N PHE A 455 -14.88 -14.97 -26.98
CA PHE A 455 -14.96 -16.42 -26.99
C PHE A 455 -16.41 -16.84 -27.08
N ASN A 456 -16.66 -17.88 -27.86
CA ASN A 456 -18.00 -18.43 -28.06
C ASN A 456 -17.93 -19.94 -27.86
N ASN A 457 -18.83 -20.46 -27.02
CA ASN A 457 -18.96 -21.88 -26.71
C ASN A 457 -17.65 -22.54 -26.27
N ILE A 458 -16.89 -21.88 -25.40
CA ILE A 458 -15.68 -22.46 -24.82
C ILE A 458 -16.00 -23.40 -23.65
N HIS A 459 -15.21 -24.46 -23.50
CA HIS A 459 -15.31 -25.40 -22.41
C HIS A 459 -14.15 -25.25 -21.43
N VAL A 460 -14.50 -24.91 -20.19
CA VAL A 460 -13.54 -24.64 -19.11
C VAL A 460 -13.70 -25.69 -18.01
N ASN A 461 -12.60 -26.32 -17.61
CA ASN A 461 -12.61 -27.30 -16.53
C ASN A 461 -12.58 -26.64 -15.14
N THR A 462 -12.71 -27.45 -14.09
CA THR A 462 -12.63 -27.01 -12.69
C THR A 462 -11.28 -26.37 -12.29
N ASP A 463 -10.22 -26.61 -13.05
CA ASP A 463 -8.90 -25.96 -12.90
C ASP A 463 -8.78 -24.62 -13.66
N HIS A 464 -9.90 -24.11 -14.21
CA HIS A 464 -9.96 -22.88 -15.01
C HIS A 464 -9.11 -22.96 -16.30
N GLN A 465 -8.98 -24.15 -16.87
CA GLN A 465 -8.28 -24.37 -18.13
C GLN A 465 -9.29 -24.58 -19.25
N LEU A 466 -9.09 -23.86 -20.36
CA LEU A 466 -9.76 -24.09 -21.61
C LEU A 466 -9.28 -25.42 -22.17
N TYR A 467 -10.15 -26.41 -22.19
CA TYR A 467 -9.81 -27.74 -22.70
C TYR A 467 -10.43 -28.02 -24.07
N ASP A 468 -11.44 -27.23 -24.46
CA ASP A 468 -12.13 -27.31 -25.73
C ASP A 468 -12.78 -25.95 -26.08
N GLY A 469 -12.92 -25.64 -27.36
CA GLY A 469 -13.28 -24.32 -27.89
C GLY A 469 -12.09 -23.36 -28.11
N VAL A 470 -12.36 -22.21 -28.74
CA VAL A 470 -11.34 -21.23 -29.17
C VAL A 470 -11.64 -19.85 -28.61
N ILE A 471 -10.58 -19.14 -28.18
CA ILE A 471 -10.64 -17.74 -27.77
C ILE A 471 -10.01 -16.91 -28.89
N GLU A 472 -10.79 -15.97 -29.44
CA GLU A 472 -10.41 -15.12 -30.56
C GLU A 472 -10.08 -13.71 -30.07
N ILE A 473 -9.08 -13.06 -30.65
CA ILE A 473 -8.79 -11.65 -30.34
C ILE A 473 -9.86 -10.77 -31.01
N LEU A 474 -10.56 -9.96 -30.22
CA LEU A 474 -11.38 -8.84 -30.68
C LEU A 474 -10.42 -7.78 -31.22
N GLN A 475 -10.13 -7.87 -32.52
CA GLN A 475 -9.09 -7.06 -33.17
C GLN A 475 -9.35 -5.56 -33.07
N ASP A 476 -8.40 -4.84 -32.46
CA ASP A 476 -7.93 -3.61 -33.09
C ASP A 476 -6.97 -3.98 -34.23
N ASP A 477 -7.27 -3.42 -35.39
CA ASP A 477 -6.67 -3.70 -36.68
C ASP A 477 -5.14 -3.39 -36.70
N PRO A 478 -4.25 -4.34 -37.05
CA PRO A 478 -2.83 -4.08 -37.31
C PRO A 478 -2.58 -3.01 -38.39
N GLY A 479 -3.55 -2.82 -39.30
CA GLY A 479 -3.65 -1.71 -40.22
C GLY A 479 -3.78 -0.36 -39.52
N LYS A 480 -4.64 -0.24 -38.50
CA LYS A 480 -4.73 0.94 -37.62
C LYS A 480 -3.45 1.18 -36.84
N VAL A 481 -2.86 0.15 -36.24
CA VAL A 481 -1.58 0.30 -35.52
C VAL A 481 -0.48 0.82 -36.46
N SER A 482 -0.43 0.32 -37.71
CA SER A 482 0.51 0.81 -38.73
C SER A 482 0.16 2.20 -39.29
N ALA A 483 -1.11 2.62 -39.23
CA ALA A 483 -1.57 3.93 -39.67
C ALA A 483 -1.33 5.00 -38.60
N ASP A 484 -1.64 4.70 -37.34
CA ASP A 484 -1.39 5.54 -36.16
C ASP A 484 0.12 5.71 -35.95
N LEU A 485 0.90 4.66 -36.22
CA LEU A 485 2.36 4.68 -36.31
C LEU A 485 2.86 5.68 -37.36
N LYS A 486 2.32 5.59 -38.58
CA LYS A 486 2.69 6.48 -39.67
C LYS A 486 2.28 7.92 -39.36
N GLU A 487 1.12 8.12 -38.74
CA GLU A 487 0.61 9.42 -38.30
C GLU A 487 1.50 10.02 -37.21
N THR A 488 1.84 9.25 -36.17
CA THR A 488 2.73 9.68 -35.07
C THR A 488 4.13 10.05 -35.57
N LEU A 489 4.71 9.24 -36.46
CA LEU A 489 6.02 9.53 -37.06
C LEU A 489 5.95 10.77 -37.97
N THR A 490 4.85 10.94 -38.72
CA THR A 490 4.63 12.12 -39.56
C THR A 490 4.49 13.39 -38.71
N GLU A 491 3.70 13.36 -37.65
CA GLU A 491 3.52 14.47 -36.71
C GLU A 491 4.82 14.85 -36.00
N MET A 492 5.62 13.87 -35.57
CA MET A 492 6.93 14.13 -34.96
C MET A 492 7.87 14.85 -35.94
N LEU A 493 7.96 14.37 -37.18
CA LEU A 493 8.81 14.99 -38.22
C LEU A 493 8.29 16.38 -38.62
N ASP A 494 6.98 16.60 -38.59
CA ASP A 494 6.36 17.91 -38.81
C ASP A 494 6.68 18.90 -37.68
N ASN A 495 6.58 18.46 -36.42
CA ASN A 495 6.93 19.28 -35.26
C ASN A 495 8.39 19.72 -35.28
N ILE A 496 9.34 18.81 -35.54
CA ILE A 496 10.77 19.14 -35.64
C ILE A 496 11.02 20.15 -36.78
N SER A 497 10.38 19.93 -37.93
CA SER A 497 10.51 20.83 -39.08
C SER A 497 9.95 22.23 -38.83
N ASN A 498 8.86 22.33 -38.04
CA ASN A 498 8.23 23.59 -37.67
C ASN A 498 9.08 24.36 -36.65
N ASP A 499 9.69 23.67 -35.70
CA ASP A 499 10.55 24.29 -34.69
C ASP A 499 11.88 24.77 -35.29
N LEU A 500 12.39 24.11 -36.34
CA LEU A 500 13.68 24.42 -36.99
C LEU A 500 13.56 25.29 -38.25
N GLN A 501 12.60 26.22 -38.30
CA GLN A 501 12.44 27.11 -39.47
C GLN A 501 13.64 28.04 -39.72
N GLN A 502 14.29 28.56 -38.67
CA GLN A 502 15.39 29.54 -38.82
C GLN A 502 16.79 28.94 -38.55
N THR A 503 16.88 27.63 -38.26
CA THR A 503 18.13 26.88 -37.96
C THR A 503 19.10 27.67 -37.07
N ASP A 504 18.59 28.40 -36.08
CA ASP A 504 19.37 29.28 -35.21
C ASP A 504 19.29 28.81 -33.76
N LEU A 505 20.09 29.42 -32.88
CA LEU A 505 20.14 29.05 -31.46
C LEU A 505 18.77 29.19 -30.77
N ALA A 506 17.95 30.17 -31.17
CA ALA A 506 16.62 30.37 -30.60
C ALA A 506 15.65 29.24 -30.97
N SER A 507 15.74 28.74 -32.21
CA SER A 507 14.98 27.58 -32.69
C SER A 507 15.40 26.30 -31.94
N LEU A 508 16.71 26.09 -31.77
CA LEU A 508 17.22 24.92 -31.05
C LEU A 508 16.90 24.95 -29.54
N GLN A 509 16.81 26.13 -28.93
CA GLN A 509 16.42 26.27 -27.52
C GLN A 509 14.94 25.96 -27.27
N LYS A 510 14.09 26.10 -28.29
CA LYS A 510 12.65 25.77 -28.21
C LYS A 510 12.36 24.31 -28.50
N LEU A 511 13.27 23.64 -29.20
CA LEU A 511 13.15 22.23 -29.54
C LEU A 511 13.20 21.37 -28.26
N ASP A 512 12.14 20.62 -27.99
CA ASP A 512 12.08 19.67 -26.88
C ASP A 512 12.88 18.40 -27.21
N ALA A 513 14.21 18.52 -27.18
CA ALA A 513 15.11 17.42 -27.49
C ALA A 513 14.91 16.21 -26.55
N ALA A 514 14.55 16.43 -25.28
CA ALA A 514 14.34 15.35 -24.32
C ALA A 514 13.04 14.57 -24.59
N GLY A 515 11.95 15.27 -24.90
CA GLY A 515 10.70 14.64 -25.33
C GLY A 515 10.88 13.87 -26.63
N LEU A 516 11.53 14.47 -27.63
CA LEU A 516 11.78 13.84 -28.93
C LEU A 516 12.69 12.60 -28.83
N LEU A 517 13.73 12.62 -27.99
CA LEU A 517 14.56 11.44 -27.73
C LEU A 517 13.75 10.30 -27.11
N THR A 518 12.82 10.64 -26.20
CA THR A 518 11.92 9.68 -25.57
C THR A 518 10.96 9.07 -26.60
N GLU A 519 10.42 9.87 -27.52
CA GLU A 519 9.58 9.37 -28.60
C GLU A 519 10.37 8.48 -29.57
N ILE A 520 11.57 8.87 -29.99
CA ILE A 520 12.42 8.03 -30.87
C ILE A 520 12.78 6.70 -30.21
N ASP A 521 13.10 6.70 -28.91
CA ASP A 521 13.44 5.47 -28.17
C ASP A 521 12.25 4.50 -28.04
N LYS A 522 11.00 4.99 -28.04
CA LYS A 522 9.80 4.13 -28.09
C LYS A 522 9.62 3.45 -29.45
N MET A 523 10.13 4.07 -30.51
CA MET A 523 9.88 3.66 -31.89
C MET A 523 11.01 2.80 -32.49
N LYS A 524 12.23 2.88 -31.96
CA LYS A 524 13.44 2.26 -32.57
C LYS A 524 13.38 0.74 -32.73
N ASP A 525 12.69 0.04 -31.84
CA ASP A 525 12.65 -1.43 -31.78
C ASP A 525 11.45 -2.01 -32.54
N TRP A 526 10.68 -1.18 -33.25
CA TRP A 526 9.52 -1.61 -34.02
C TRP A 526 9.92 -2.46 -35.24
N SER A 527 9.30 -3.63 -35.37
CA SER A 527 9.60 -4.64 -36.39
C SER A 527 9.23 -4.19 -37.80
N GLU A 528 8.30 -3.25 -37.91
CA GLU A 528 7.68 -2.77 -39.14
C GLU A 528 8.48 -1.65 -39.82
N LEU A 529 9.41 -1.02 -39.09
CA LEU A 529 10.32 -0.02 -39.64
C LEU A 529 11.35 -0.70 -40.55
N ASP A 530 11.46 -0.23 -41.80
CA ASP A 530 12.49 -0.72 -42.70
C ASP A 530 13.90 -0.28 -42.27
N ALA A 531 14.92 -0.95 -42.82
CA ALA A 531 16.31 -0.72 -42.44
C ALA A 531 16.77 0.74 -42.68
N THR A 532 16.26 1.38 -43.75
CA THR A 532 16.60 2.76 -44.10
C THR A 532 16.03 3.75 -43.08
N THR A 533 14.78 3.54 -42.66
CA THR A 533 14.09 4.38 -41.67
C THR A 533 14.73 4.27 -40.29
N LYS A 534 15.16 3.07 -39.90
CA LYS A 534 15.91 2.84 -38.65
C LYS A 534 17.24 3.58 -38.64
N GLU A 535 17.99 3.53 -39.74
CA GLU A 535 19.27 4.22 -39.87
C GLU A 535 19.12 5.75 -39.76
N ASP A 536 18.08 6.32 -40.38
CA ASP A 536 17.84 7.77 -40.30
C ASP A 536 17.28 8.19 -38.92
N MET A 537 16.53 7.34 -38.22
CA MET A 537 16.13 7.57 -36.82
C MET A 537 17.33 7.57 -35.86
N ASP A 538 18.28 6.66 -36.03
CA ASP A 538 19.50 6.62 -35.22
C ASP A 538 20.34 7.89 -35.42
N LYS A 539 20.46 8.37 -36.67
CA LYS A 539 21.12 9.65 -36.98
C LYS A 539 20.40 10.83 -36.33
N LEU A 540 19.08 10.85 -36.36
CA LEU A 540 18.28 11.90 -35.73
C LEU A 540 18.48 11.91 -34.21
N LYS A 541 18.53 10.73 -33.58
CA LYS A 541 18.81 10.56 -32.16
C LYS A 541 20.15 11.15 -31.76
N ASP A 542 21.22 10.82 -32.50
CA ASP A 542 22.57 11.32 -32.23
C ASP A 542 22.67 12.85 -32.33
N LEU A 543 21.91 13.45 -33.26
CA LEU A 543 21.85 14.91 -33.42
C LEU A 543 21.06 15.58 -32.28
N LEU A 544 19.95 15.00 -31.85
CA LEU A 544 19.15 15.52 -30.73
C LEU A 544 19.90 15.44 -29.39
N GLU A 545 20.71 14.41 -29.18
CA GLU A 545 21.57 14.30 -28.00
C GLU A 545 22.62 15.41 -27.96
N GLN A 546 23.18 15.79 -29.12
CA GLN A 546 24.08 16.94 -29.24
C GLN A 546 23.35 18.26 -28.96
N VAL A 547 22.10 18.42 -29.41
CA VAL A 547 21.28 19.60 -29.06
C VAL A 547 21.05 19.70 -27.57
N ARG A 548 20.74 18.58 -26.90
CA ARG A 548 20.56 18.52 -25.45
C ARG A 548 21.81 18.98 -24.69
N GLN A 549 22.99 18.57 -25.14
CA GLN A 549 24.27 19.02 -24.58
C GLN A 549 24.47 20.53 -24.75
N VAL A 550 24.17 21.08 -25.94
CA VAL A 550 24.26 22.52 -26.21
C VAL A 550 23.27 23.33 -25.37
N GLN A 551 22.06 22.81 -25.14
CA GLN A 551 21.06 23.45 -24.28
C GLN A 551 21.53 23.52 -22.81
N GLN A 552 22.19 22.48 -22.32
CA GLN A 552 22.59 22.35 -20.90
C GLN A 552 23.95 22.99 -20.58
N ASP A 553 24.80 23.24 -21.58
CA ASP A 553 26.10 23.86 -21.36
C ASP A 553 26.01 25.39 -21.18
N ASN A 554 26.19 25.84 -19.94
CA ASN A 554 26.21 27.26 -19.55
C ASN A 554 27.60 27.91 -19.65
N ASN A 555 28.65 27.15 -19.94
CA ASN A 555 30.05 27.61 -19.93
C ASN A 555 30.61 27.85 -21.34
N MET A 556 29.87 27.49 -22.40
CA MET A 556 30.27 27.69 -23.79
C MET A 556 30.25 29.17 -24.19
N GLN A 557 31.25 29.62 -24.95
CA GLN A 557 31.29 31.00 -25.45
C GLN A 557 30.10 31.26 -26.39
N PRO A 558 29.45 32.45 -26.33
CA PRO A 558 28.23 32.73 -27.10
C PRO A 558 28.38 32.56 -28.62
N GLU A 559 29.55 32.91 -29.17
CA GLU A 559 29.85 32.80 -30.60
C GLU A 559 30.02 31.34 -31.04
N GLU A 560 30.69 30.53 -30.23
CA GLU A 560 30.86 29.10 -30.46
C GLU A 560 29.52 28.37 -30.40
N LYS A 561 28.72 28.69 -29.37
CA LYS A 561 27.36 28.15 -29.17
C LYS A 561 26.42 28.47 -30.33
N ALA A 562 26.49 29.67 -30.87
CA ALA A 562 25.68 30.07 -32.03
C ALA A 562 26.09 29.29 -33.31
N SER A 563 27.39 29.16 -33.58
CA SER A 563 27.89 28.44 -34.76
C SER A 563 27.58 26.95 -34.72
N LEU A 564 27.70 26.32 -33.55
CA LEU A 564 27.35 24.91 -33.34
C LEU A 564 25.85 24.67 -33.47
N ALA A 565 25.04 25.58 -32.93
CA ALA A 565 23.59 25.52 -33.06
C ALA A 565 23.13 25.62 -34.52
N GLU A 566 23.75 26.49 -35.32
CA GLU A 566 23.42 26.63 -36.74
C GLU A 566 23.75 25.36 -37.52
N ARG A 567 24.89 24.71 -37.22
CA ARG A 567 25.26 23.43 -37.83
C ARG A 567 24.28 22.32 -37.48
N LEU A 568 24.00 22.12 -36.19
CA LEU A 568 23.08 21.09 -35.70
C LEU A 568 21.67 21.29 -36.27
N GLY A 569 21.19 22.54 -36.34
CA GLY A 569 19.89 22.85 -36.95
C GLY A 569 19.78 22.45 -38.42
N LYS A 570 20.86 22.64 -39.21
CA LYS A 570 20.91 22.22 -40.62
C LYS A 570 20.94 20.71 -40.78
N ASP A 571 21.74 20.03 -39.97
CA ASP A 571 21.90 18.57 -40.05
C ASP A 571 20.59 17.85 -39.64
N ILE A 572 19.92 18.32 -38.58
CA ILE A 572 18.62 17.78 -38.16
C ILE A 572 17.57 17.97 -39.25
N LYS A 573 17.52 19.17 -39.84
CA LYS A 573 16.56 19.48 -40.92
C LYS A 573 16.76 18.56 -42.13
N ALA A 574 18.00 18.30 -42.52
CA ALA A 574 18.31 17.43 -43.67
C ALA A 574 17.86 15.97 -43.45
N VAL A 575 18.06 15.43 -42.24
CA VAL A 575 17.61 14.06 -41.90
C VAL A 575 16.09 13.98 -41.87
N VAL A 576 15.42 14.96 -41.26
CA VAL A 576 13.95 15.02 -41.19
C VAL A 576 13.32 15.12 -42.58
N ASP A 577 13.85 15.97 -43.45
CA ASP A 577 13.33 16.14 -44.81
C ASP A 577 13.47 14.86 -45.65
N LYS A 578 14.56 14.10 -45.46
CA LYS A 578 14.78 12.81 -46.11
C LYS A 578 13.75 11.77 -45.64
N MET A 579 13.55 11.62 -44.32
CA MET A 579 12.59 10.67 -43.75
C MET A 579 11.15 10.93 -44.23
N LYS A 580 10.75 12.20 -44.38
CA LYS A 580 9.43 12.56 -44.93
C LYS A 580 9.24 12.09 -46.38
N GLN A 581 10.28 12.14 -47.20
CA GLN A 581 10.21 11.69 -48.60
C GLN A 581 10.03 10.17 -48.68
N ASP A 582 10.75 9.41 -47.86
CA ASP A 582 10.69 7.95 -47.85
C ASP A 582 9.30 7.43 -47.40
N LEU A 583 8.68 8.09 -46.40
CA LEU A 583 7.32 7.76 -45.92
C LEU A 583 6.22 8.02 -46.97
N GLN A 584 6.39 9.02 -47.82
CA GLN A 584 5.46 9.30 -48.92
C GLN A 584 5.55 8.23 -50.02
N ALA A 585 6.76 7.80 -50.38
CA ALA A 585 6.98 6.79 -51.40
C ALA A 585 6.36 5.42 -51.04
N LEU A 586 6.41 5.01 -49.77
CA LEU A 586 5.79 3.77 -49.28
C LEU A 586 4.25 3.76 -49.40
N GLY A 587 3.59 4.91 -49.20
CA GLY A 587 2.14 5.03 -49.28
C GLY A 587 1.58 4.74 -50.68
N GLU A 588 2.29 5.16 -51.72
CA GLU A 588 1.88 4.94 -53.11
C GLU A 588 2.02 3.47 -53.52
N ILE A 589 3.04 2.76 -53.02
CA ILE A 589 3.24 1.32 -53.30
C ILE A 589 2.10 0.47 -52.73
N LEU A 590 1.65 0.77 -51.50
CA LEU A 590 0.59 0.02 -50.83
C LEU A 590 -0.76 0.16 -51.56
N LYS A 591 -1.07 1.37 -52.00
CA LYS A 591 -2.30 1.69 -52.74
C LYS A 591 -2.42 0.88 -54.04
N GLU A 592 -1.30 0.71 -54.73
CA GLU A 592 -1.26 -0.03 -55.99
C GLU A 592 -1.41 -1.55 -55.79
N LEU A 593 -0.75 -2.08 -54.76
CA LEU A 593 -0.81 -3.49 -54.40
C LEU A 593 -2.24 -3.92 -54.02
N LEU A 594 -2.93 -3.14 -53.18
CA LEU A 594 -4.34 -3.39 -52.82
C LEU A 594 -5.28 -3.25 -54.03
N GLY A 595 -4.96 -2.33 -54.95
CA GLY A 595 -5.72 -2.14 -56.18
C GLY A 595 -5.72 -3.38 -57.09
N ILE A 596 -4.57 -4.03 -57.28
CA ILE A 596 -4.47 -5.26 -58.07
C ILE A 596 -5.14 -6.44 -57.35
N PHE A 597 -4.95 -6.54 -56.04
CA PHE A 597 -5.61 -7.56 -55.22
C PHE A 597 -7.14 -7.50 -55.35
N ARG A 598 -7.76 -6.33 -55.14
CA ARG A 598 -9.22 -6.19 -55.23
C ARG A 598 -9.76 -6.56 -56.61
N LYS A 599 -9.05 -6.20 -57.69
CA LYS A 599 -9.42 -6.59 -59.06
C LYS A 599 -9.37 -8.11 -59.26
N ALA A 600 -8.38 -8.78 -58.68
CA ALA A 600 -8.25 -10.23 -58.76
C ALA A 600 -9.35 -10.96 -57.96
N VAL A 601 -9.69 -10.46 -56.77
CA VAL A 601 -10.79 -11.00 -55.94
C VAL A 601 -12.15 -10.87 -56.64
N VAL A 602 -12.44 -9.71 -57.24
CA VAL A 602 -13.67 -9.53 -58.04
C VAL A 602 -13.73 -10.55 -59.17
N LYS A 603 -12.62 -10.75 -59.89
CA LYS A 603 -12.53 -11.73 -60.98
C LYS A 603 -12.63 -13.18 -60.49
N LEU A 604 -12.26 -13.47 -59.25
CA LEU A 604 -12.38 -14.79 -58.62
C LEU A 604 -13.83 -15.08 -58.22
N LYS A 605 -14.54 -14.08 -57.68
CA LYS A 605 -15.96 -14.18 -57.35
C LYS A 605 -16.84 -14.47 -58.57
N ASP A 606 -16.44 -14.02 -59.76
CA ASP A 606 -17.16 -14.36 -61.00
C ASP A 606 -17.23 -15.88 -61.26
N ASP A 607 -16.34 -16.68 -60.66
CA ASP A 607 -16.40 -18.15 -60.72
C ASP A 607 -17.48 -18.74 -59.77
N TYR A 608 -17.98 -17.95 -58.81
CA TYR A 608 -18.98 -18.31 -57.80
C TYR A 608 -20.14 -17.30 -57.73
N PRO A 609 -20.94 -17.17 -58.80
CA PRO A 609 -22.10 -16.27 -58.79
C PRO A 609 -23.15 -16.71 -57.76
N ASP A 610 -23.99 -15.78 -57.30
CA ASP A 610 -24.99 -16.03 -56.25
C ASP A 610 -25.90 -17.25 -56.52
N SER A 611 -26.23 -17.52 -57.79
CA SER A 611 -27.01 -18.70 -58.19
C SER A 611 -26.27 -20.01 -57.94
N HIS A 612 -24.96 -20.04 -58.23
CA HIS A 612 -24.13 -21.23 -58.01
C HIS A 612 -23.91 -21.46 -56.51
N MET A 613 -23.72 -20.38 -55.74
CA MET A 613 -23.62 -20.47 -54.27
C MET A 613 -24.91 -21.00 -53.62
N GLN A 614 -26.08 -20.65 -54.15
CA GLN A 614 -27.35 -21.20 -53.69
C GLN A 614 -27.48 -22.71 -53.98
N GLU A 615 -27.01 -23.16 -55.14
CA GLU A 615 -26.98 -24.59 -55.50
C GLU A 615 -26.05 -25.37 -54.56
N LEU A 616 -24.83 -24.90 -54.35
CA LEU A 616 -23.85 -25.52 -53.45
C LEU A 616 -24.34 -25.57 -51.99
N THR A 617 -24.97 -24.49 -51.51
CA THR A 617 -25.52 -24.45 -50.14
C THR A 617 -26.66 -25.45 -49.97
N ALA A 618 -27.53 -25.59 -50.97
CA ALA A 618 -28.65 -26.52 -50.92
C ALA A 618 -28.19 -27.99 -50.91
N ASP A 619 -27.14 -28.32 -51.68
CA ASP A 619 -26.54 -29.65 -51.69
C ASP A 619 -25.87 -29.97 -50.34
N TYR A 620 -25.06 -29.05 -49.81
CA TYR A 620 -24.45 -29.16 -48.48
C TYR A 620 -25.49 -29.43 -47.38
N ASP A 621 -26.58 -28.64 -47.34
CA ASP A 621 -27.66 -28.80 -46.36
C ASP A 621 -28.40 -30.13 -46.49
N GLU A 622 -28.52 -30.68 -47.69
CA GLU A 622 -29.09 -32.00 -47.93
C GLU A 622 -28.19 -33.12 -47.37
N LYS A 623 -26.88 -33.06 -47.67
CA LYS A 623 -25.92 -34.06 -47.20
C LYS A 623 -25.72 -34.02 -45.69
N LYS A 624 -25.71 -32.83 -45.09
CA LYS A 624 -25.66 -32.65 -43.64
C LYS A 624 -26.86 -33.31 -42.94
N ARG A 625 -28.08 -33.10 -43.44
CA ARG A 625 -29.29 -33.75 -42.90
C ARG A 625 -29.22 -35.28 -42.98
N ALA A 626 -28.61 -35.83 -44.03
CA ALA A 626 -28.41 -37.28 -44.16
C ALA A 626 -27.41 -37.80 -43.11
N LEU A 627 -26.31 -37.08 -42.89
CA LEU A 627 -25.31 -37.41 -41.86
C LEU A 627 -25.90 -37.33 -40.44
N ASP A 628 -26.63 -36.27 -40.12
CA ASP A 628 -27.27 -36.09 -38.80
C ASP A 628 -28.22 -37.25 -38.47
N LYS A 629 -28.97 -37.71 -39.49
CA LYS A 629 -29.85 -38.86 -39.36
C LYS A 629 -29.07 -40.15 -39.07
N LEU A 630 -27.96 -40.39 -39.78
CA LEU A 630 -27.08 -41.55 -39.53
C LEU A 630 -26.55 -41.55 -38.10
N ILE A 631 -26.10 -40.38 -37.60
CA ILE A 631 -25.61 -40.20 -36.24
C ILE A 631 -26.73 -40.51 -35.23
N ALA A 632 -27.92 -39.96 -35.44
CA ALA A 632 -29.07 -40.18 -34.57
C ALA A 632 -29.49 -41.66 -34.50
N ASP A 633 -29.55 -42.34 -35.65
CA ASP A 633 -29.91 -43.76 -35.74
C ASP A 633 -28.85 -44.65 -35.04
N ASN A 634 -27.56 -44.35 -35.18
CA ASN A 634 -26.48 -45.06 -34.49
C ASN A 634 -26.53 -44.86 -32.97
N ASN A 635 -26.73 -43.61 -32.51
CA ASN A 635 -26.83 -43.30 -31.08
C ASN A 635 -28.02 -44.03 -30.42
N ALA A 636 -29.15 -44.13 -31.12
CA ALA A 636 -30.29 -44.89 -30.66
C ALA A 636 -29.99 -46.41 -30.55
N ALA A 637 -29.22 -46.97 -31.48
CA ALA A 637 -28.88 -48.39 -31.51
C ALA A 637 -27.96 -48.84 -30.37
N VAL A 638 -27.08 -47.96 -29.88
CA VAL A 638 -26.18 -48.25 -28.74
C VAL A 638 -26.78 -47.92 -27.36
N GLY A 639 -28.08 -47.60 -27.30
CA GLY A 639 -28.78 -47.34 -26.04
C GLY A 639 -28.48 -45.98 -25.42
N ILE A 640 -27.92 -45.03 -26.19
CA ILE A 640 -27.80 -43.63 -25.78
C ILE A 640 -29.18 -42.98 -25.99
N GLY A 641 -30.03 -43.10 -24.98
CA GLY A 641 -31.38 -42.54 -24.95
C GLY A 641 -31.50 -41.30 -24.07
N GLN A 642 -31.67 -40.15 -24.73
CA GLN A 642 -32.17 -38.83 -24.27
C GLN A 642 -32.12 -38.52 -22.76
N GLY A 643 -31.03 -37.87 -22.34
CA GLY A 643 -30.99 -36.94 -21.22
C GLY A 643 -30.52 -35.57 -21.72
N SER A 644 -31.43 -34.58 -21.68
CA SER A 644 -31.21 -33.13 -21.78
C SER A 644 -29.96 -32.61 -22.52
N GLY A 645 -30.13 -32.26 -23.80
CA GLY A 645 -29.65 -31.00 -24.38
C GLY A 645 -28.15 -30.67 -24.32
N GLY A 646 -27.27 -31.66 -24.51
CA GLY A 646 -25.88 -31.39 -24.88
C GLY A 646 -25.75 -31.41 -26.40
N ASP A 647 -25.37 -30.30 -27.00
CA ASP A 647 -25.06 -30.19 -28.42
C ASP A 647 -23.97 -31.22 -28.77
N ILE A 648 -24.31 -32.18 -29.64
CA ILE A 648 -23.32 -32.99 -30.34
C ILE A 648 -22.79 -32.09 -31.45
N GLU A 649 -21.78 -31.28 -31.16
CA GLU A 649 -21.05 -30.52 -32.17
C GLU A 649 -19.81 -31.29 -32.65
N SER A 650 -19.77 -31.42 -33.98
CA SER A 650 -18.70 -31.82 -34.89
C SER A 650 -18.11 -33.25 -34.84
N VAL A 651 -18.68 -34.11 -35.69
CA VAL A 651 -17.90 -35.10 -36.44
C VAL A 651 -17.16 -34.34 -37.55
N THR A 652 -16.01 -33.72 -37.26
CA THR A 652 -15.18 -33.05 -38.29
C THR A 652 -13.81 -33.72 -38.51
N ALA A 653 -13.57 -34.92 -37.99
CA ALA A 653 -12.37 -35.69 -38.32
C ALA A 653 -12.75 -36.98 -39.06
N VAL A 654 -13.00 -36.86 -40.37
CA VAL A 654 -13.12 -38.02 -41.27
C VAL A 654 -11.80 -38.31 -42.00
N GLU A 655 -10.79 -37.44 -41.90
CA GLU A 655 -9.60 -37.55 -42.77
C GLU A 655 -8.49 -38.50 -42.31
N ASP A 656 -8.52 -39.08 -41.10
CA ASP A 656 -7.40 -39.90 -40.61
C ASP A 656 -7.74 -41.37 -40.27
N TRP A 657 -8.77 -41.93 -40.89
CA TRP A 657 -9.20 -43.33 -40.67
C TRP A 657 -8.75 -44.33 -41.75
N GLU A 658 -7.64 -44.09 -42.44
CA GLU A 658 -7.14 -45.04 -43.45
C GLU A 658 -6.16 -46.12 -42.96
N ASP A 659 -5.75 -46.18 -41.69
CA ASP A 659 -4.81 -47.25 -41.30
C ASP A 659 -4.97 -47.85 -39.90
N SER A 660 -6.20 -48.10 -39.45
CA SER A 660 -6.44 -49.02 -38.34
C SER A 660 -7.67 -49.91 -38.53
N GLY A 661 -7.47 -51.08 -39.15
CA GLY A 661 -8.24 -52.28 -38.82
C GLY A 661 -9.75 -52.28 -39.12
N GLY A 662 -10.13 -52.12 -40.39
CA GLY A 662 -11.31 -52.80 -40.95
C GLY A 662 -12.70 -52.21 -40.69
N ILE A 663 -12.82 -50.94 -40.32
CA ILE A 663 -14.13 -50.24 -40.25
C ILE A 663 -14.24 -49.30 -41.46
N SER A 664 -15.22 -49.53 -42.34
CA SER A 664 -15.46 -48.67 -43.52
C SER A 664 -16.21 -47.38 -43.13
N ILE A 665 -15.70 -46.22 -43.55
CA ILE A 665 -16.38 -44.92 -43.38
C ILE A 665 -17.75 -44.94 -44.09
N PRO A 666 -18.87 -44.61 -43.40
CA PRO A 666 -20.19 -44.51 -44.00
C PRO A 666 -20.26 -43.56 -45.18
N GLN A 667 -21.09 -43.88 -46.19
CA GLN A 667 -21.18 -43.10 -47.43
C GLN A 667 -21.72 -41.69 -47.18
N GLU A 668 -22.60 -41.52 -46.20
CA GLU A 668 -23.19 -40.24 -45.81
C GLU A 668 -22.15 -39.25 -45.28
N MET A 669 -21.09 -39.74 -44.62
CA MET A 669 -19.95 -38.89 -44.21
C MET A 669 -19.12 -38.43 -45.42
N LYS A 670 -18.88 -39.34 -46.39
CA LYS A 670 -18.12 -39.01 -47.60
C LYS A 670 -18.85 -38.01 -48.48
N ASP A 671 -20.15 -38.19 -48.64
CA ASP A 671 -21.01 -37.29 -49.40
C ASP A 671 -21.10 -35.90 -48.76
N TYR A 672 -21.13 -35.81 -47.43
CA TYR A 672 -21.11 -34.53 -46.71
C TYR A 672 -19.76 -33.81 -46.88
N ALA A 673 -18.64 -34.52 -46.74
CA ALA A 673 -17.31 -33.94 -46.94
C ALA A 673 -17.15 -33.36 -48.35
N ALA A 674 -17.52 -34.11 -49.39
CA ALA A 674 -17.45 -33.63 -50.77
C ALA A 674 -18.32 -32.38 -51.02
N ALA A 675 -19.51 -32.30 -50.42
CA ALA A 675 -20.38 -31.12 -50.55
C ALA A 675 -19.83 -29.89 -49.81
N ALA A 676 -19.03 -30.08 -48.75
CA ALA A 676 -18.31 -29.00 -48.06
C ALA A 676 -17.16 -28.48 -48.93
N ASP A 677 -16.34 -29.38 -49.48
CA ASP A 677 -15.21 -29.05 -50.36
C ASP A 677 -15.63 -28.20 -51.57
N ASP A 678 -16.80 -28.47 -52.13
CA ASP A 678 -17.34 -27.72 -53.27
C ASP A 678 -17.87 -26.32 -52.88
N LEU A 679 -18.37 -26.13 -51.65
CA LEU A 679 -18.99 -24.88 -51.17
C LEU A 679 -17.97 -23.87 -50.63
N GLU A 680 -16.99 -24.34 -49.86
CA GLU A 680 -16.08 -23.50 -49.07
C GLU A 680 -15.26 -22.50 -49.90
N PRO A 681 -14.70 -22.85 -51.08
CA PRO A 681 -13.95 -21.89 -51.90
C PRO A 681 -14.78 -20.67 -52.30
N GLY A 682 -16.07 -20.87 -52.60
CA GLY A 682 -16.99 -19.81 -52.99
C GLY A 682 -17.37 -18.89 -51.82
N VAL A 683 -17.53 -19.46 -50.61
CA VAL A 683 -17.77 -18.68 -49.38
C VAL A 683 -16.57 -17.77 -49.09
N ILE A 684 -15.35 -18.30 -49.16
CA ILE A 684 -14.13 -17.52 -48.90
C ILE A 684 -13.94 -16.42 -49.95
N ALA A 685 -14.23 -16.69 -51.23
CA ALA A 685 -14.19 -15.67 -52.27
C ALA A 685 -15.14 -14.49 -51.99
N GLN A 686 -16.36 -14.75 -51.50
CA GLN A 686 -17.31 -13.70 -51.12
C GLN A 686 -16.88 -12.91 -49.88
N ILE A 687 -16.20 -13.55 -48.93
CA ILE A 687 -15.63 -12.89 -47.74
C ILE A 687 -14.51 -11.94 -48.16
N LEU A 688 -13.60 -12.39 -49.03
CA LEU A 688 -12.48 -11.58 -49.51
C LEU A 688 -12.95 -10.35 -50.30
N GLU A 689 -14.04 -10.43 -51.06
CA GLU A 689 -14.59 -9.28 -51.79
C GLU A 689 -15.03 -8.15 -50.83
N LYS A 690 -15.64 -8.55 -49.70
CA LYS A 690 -16.17 -7.64 -48.68
C LYS A 690 -15.12 -7.22 -47.65
N SER A 691 -13.88 -7.69 -47.82
CA SER A 691 -12.79 -7.46 -46.87
C SER A 691 -12.38 -5.99 -46.78
N SER A 692 -11.98 -5.59 -45.57
CA SER A 692 -11.37 -4.29 -45.33
C SER A 692 -10.01 -4.19 -46.02
N ASP A 693 -9.47 -2.98 -46.19
CA ASP A 693 -8.11 -2.82 -46.74
C ASP A 693 -7.03 -3.47 -45.85
N ALA A 694 -7.30 -3.60 -44.55
CA ALA A 694 -6.41 -4.29 -43.63
C ALA A 694 -6.44 -5.82 -43.79
N ASP A 695 -7.62 -6.40 -43.97
CA ASP A 695 -7.76 -7.83 -44.22
C ASP A 695 -7.20 -8.20 -45.59
N ALA A 696 -7.45 -7.37 -46.60
CA ALA A 696 -6.81 -7.46 -47.90
C ALA A 696 -5.28 -7.41 -47.76
N LYS A 697 -4.74 -6.51 -46.93
CA LYS A 697 -3.30 -6.40 -46.68
C LYS A 697 -2.72 -7.72 -46.13
N ARG A 698 -3.38 -8.33 -45.13
CA ARG A 698 -2.93 -9.60 -44.54
C ARG A 698 -2.85 -10.73 -45.57
N VAL A 699 -3.86 -10.82 -46.44
CA VAL A 699 -3.87 -11.81 -47.52
C VAL A 699 -2.74 -11.52 -48.49
N THR A 700 -2.54 -10.25 -48.85
CA THR A 700 -1.47 -9.86 -49.78
C THR A 700 -0.05 -10.06 -49.25
N ASP A 701 0.16 -9.98 -47.93
CA ASP A 701 1.45 -10.22 -47.30
C ASP A 701 1.84 -11.72 -47.33
N GLN A 702 0.83 -12.60 -47.33
CA GLN A 702 1.02 -14.05 -47.39
C GLN A 702 0.96 -14.61 -48.82
N LEU A 703 0.35 -13.86 -49.74
CA LEU A 703 0.16 -14.28 -51.12
C LEU A 703 1.50 -14.39 -51.85
N LYS A 704 1.77 -15.59 -52.38
CA LYS A 704 2.89 -15.84 -53.28
C LYS A 704 2.40 -15.99 -54.70
N VAL A 705 3.00 -15.24 -55.62
CA VAL A 705 2.69 -15.32 -57.05
C VAL A 705 3.97 -15.75 -57.77
N ASN A 706 3.94 -16.92 -58.43
CA ASN A 706 5.12 -17.55 -59.04
C ASN A 706 6.29 -17.68 -58.05
N GLU A 707 6.01 -18.17 -56.84
CA GLU A 707 7.00 -18.40 -55.76
C GLU A 707 7.65 -17.12 -55.16
N GLN A 708 7.28 -15.93 -55.64
CA GLN A 708 7.76 -14.65 -55.10
C GLN A 708 6.71 -14.00 -54.20
N SER A 709 7.14 -13.07 -53.33
CA SER A 709 6.19 -12.23 -52.59
C SER A 709 5.35 -11.41 -53.58
N PHE A 710 4.09 -11.14 -53.25
CA PHE A 710 3.23 -10.36 -54.13
C PHE A 710 3.79 -8.96 -54.43
N LYS A 711 4.47 -8.34 -53.44
CA LYS A 711 5.19 -7.08 -53.61
C LYS A 711 6.30 -7.17 -54.65
N ASP A 712 7.14 -8.20 -54.59
CA ASP A 712 8.25 -8.37 -55.53
C ASP A 712 7.75 -8.70 -56.94
N PHE A 713 6.70 -9.52 -57.04
CA PHE A 713 6.04 -9.85 -58.31
C PHE A 713 5.51 -8.59 -59.01
N LEU A 714 4.82 -7.70 -58.30
CA LEU A 714 4.32 -6.45 -58.88
C LEU A 714 5.45 -5.52 -59.33
N ASN A 715 6.53 -5.42 -58.55
CA ASN A 715 7.71 -4.65 -58.94
C ASN A 715 8.37 -5.22 -60.20
N GLN A 716 8.38 -6.55 -60.36
CA GLN A 716 8.86 -7.21 -61.56
C GLN A 716 7.94 -6.93 -62.77
N GLN A 717 6.61 -7.07 -62.63
CA GLN A 717 5.66 -6.80 -63.72
C GLN A 717 5.78 -5.35 -64.24
N LYS A 718 6.00 -4.38 -63.35
CA LYS A 718 6.28 -2.98 -63.72
C LYS A 718 7.57 -2.82 -64.53
N THR A 719 8.64 -3.44 -64.06
CA THR A 719 9.95 -3.41 -64.72
C THR A 719 9.86 -4.02 -66.12
N ASP A 720 9.09 -5.10 -66.25
CA ASP A 720 8.88 -5.83 -67.49
C ASP A 720 7.79 -5.21 -68.39
N LYS A 721 7.12 -4.12 -67.95
CA LYS A 721 6.02 -3.42 -68.63
C LYS A 721 4.89 -4.36 -69.06
N LYS A 722 4.51 -5.26 -68.17
CA LYS A 722 3.46 -6.25 -68.41
C LYS A 722 2.06 -5.64 -68.32
N ASP A 723 1.12 -6.25 -69.04
CA ASP A 723 -0.27 -5.79 -69.05
C ASP A 723 -0.94 -6.04 -67.69
N GLU A 724 -1.77 -5.10 -67.26
CA GLU A 724 -2.45 -5.17 -65.97
C GLU A 724 -3.43 -6.36 -65.91
N SER A 725 -4.10 -6.70 -67.01
CA SER A 725 -5.04 -7.83 -67.05
C SER A 725 -4.30 -9.16 -66.84
N ASP A 726 -3.14 -9.35 -67.49
CA ASP A 726 -2.30 -10.55 -67.30
C ASP A 726 -1.77 -10.65 -65.86
N THR A 727 -1.47 -9.50 -65.25
CA THR A 727 -1.07 -9.41 -63.84
C THR A 727 -2.22 -9.83 -62.92
N VAL A 728 -3.43 -9.31 -63.14
CA VAL A 728 -4.64 -9.67 -62.38
C VAL A 728 -4.97 -11.17 -62.52
N ASP A 729 -4.80 -11.75 -63.71
CA ASP A 729 -5.06 -13.18 -63.93
C ASP A 729 -4.13 -14.10 -63.15
N LYS A 730 -2.84 -13.77 -63.10
CA LYS A 730 -1.86 -14.51 -62.30
C LYS A 730 -2.12 -14.40 -60.81
N VAL A 731 -2.55 -13.23 -60.35
CA VAL A 731 -2.91 -12.99 -58.95
C VAL A 731 -4.21 -13.73 -58.60
N LYS A 732 -5.21 -13.77 -59.50
CA LYS A 732 -6.43 -14.58 -59.31
C LYS A 732 -6.10 -16.06 -59.14
N ALA A 733 -5.23 -16.62 -59.99
CA ALA A 733 -4.83 -18.02 -59.88
C ALA A 733 -4.14 -18.32 -58.54
N ALA A 734 -3.18 -17.46 -58.15
CA ALA A 734 -2.52 -17.56 -56.85
C ALA A 734 -3.49 -17.44 -55.66
N LEU A 735 -4.53 -16.60 -55.77
CA LEU A 735 -5.56 -16.49 -54.75
C LEU A 735 -6.41 -17.76 -54.64
N ALA A 736 -6.77 -18.38 -55.76
CA ALA A 736 -7.52 -19.64 -55.74
C ALA A 736 -6.71 -20.77 -55.09
N ASP A 737 -5.40 -20.85 -55.38
CA ASP A 737 -4.51 -21.83 -54.75
C ASP A 737 -4.30 -21.55 -53.26
N TRP A 738 -4.20 -20.26 -52.88
CA TRP A 738 -4.13 -19.86 -51.47
C TRP A 738 -5.41 -20.23 -50.71
N ILE A 739 -6.60 -20.00 -51.28
CA ILE A 739 -7.88 -20.40 -50.67
C ILE A 739 -7.93 -21.91 -50.44
N ARG A 740 -7.52 -22.72 -51.41
CA ARG A 740 -7.48 -24.19 -51.25
C ARG A 740 -6.52 -24.61 -50.14
N SER A 741 -5.34 -24.00 -50.07
CA SER A 741 -4.39 -24.28 -48.98
C SER A 741 -4.90 -23.83 -47.60
N VAL A 742 -5.79 -22.84 -47.53
CA VAL A 742 -6.44 -22.44 -46.29
C VAL A 742 -7.50 -23.47 -45.90
N ILE A 743 -8.31 -23.92 -46.85
CA ILE A 743 -9.33 -24.97 -46.65
C ILE A 743 -8.69 -26.27 -46.18
N GLU A 744 -7.61 -26.75 -46.82
CA GLU A 744 -6.89 -27.98 -46.42
C GLU A 744 -6.29 -27.93 -44.99
N LYS A 745 -6.22 -26.74 -44.38
CA LYS A 745 -5.72 -26.57 -43.00
C LYS A 745 -6.83 -26.39 -41.96
N LEU A 746 -8.06 -26.17 -42.42
CA LEU A 746 -9.28 -26.05 -41.60
C LEU A 746 -9.90 -27.44 -41.43
#